data_AF-A0A7V3X1V9-F1
#
_entry.id   AF-A0A7V3X1V9-F1
#
_cell.length_a   1.000
_cell.length_b   1.000
_cell.length_c   1.000
_cell.angle_alpha   90.00
_cell.angle_beta   90.00
_cell.angle_gamma   90.00
#
_symmetry.space_group_name_H-M   'P 1'
#
loop_
_entity.id
_entity.type
_entity.pdbx_description
1 polymer ?
#
loop_
_entity_poly.entity_id
_entity_poly.type
_entity_poly.pdbx_seq_one_letter_code
_entity_poly.pdbx_strand_id
1 'polypeptide(L)'
;MAMGEALTVARIERALRSVWDLLVARRLPEGFWRGHLCSSPLATATAISALAVYRQNTSDKAIFSASPGSLDGAISAGLDYLKKTQQKDGGWGDTERSRSNIATTYLVTAAIHLAGRAGYCEDVLAAAQAYLRSQGELQGLRNRYGADQTFVAPILTNCAIAGIFPWENVPQLPFELAAFPQSVYRFLRMPVVSYAIPALVAVGLARHKKCPSSFPPLRLIRDAVQSRCLQIALKMQPKSGGYLEAIPLTSFVAMCLCTAGLAHHPITARALDFLLRNQRGDGSWPVDVDLATWLTTLAINAVHAGRLEETALDVPFGSLVSLDWLARCQWLEIHPFTGAAPGGWGWTDQTGAVPDADDTAGALLALCHIWLQISAAERARLWPHVILGLHWLVGLQNRDGGWPTFCRGWGRFPFDRSAVDLTAHAIRALHGWSKVFEHLDAEAEEVQCLDFSERFSPPLRRFIEGLWKRRVVFRERLIQALNKGMRFLVNCQTEEGFWLPLWFGNEWLPGEANPVYGTAKCLLAFADLDAHNTDCCRRAVCWLAENQNPDGSWGWGFWTDNLPPPGQTSYRDHSGSIEETALAVAALSALPHQDGLEARSRGVMWLVQAVEEGKVTQATPIGLYFARLWYFEELYPLIFTLEALGRYLRSATSN
;
A
#
# COMPACT_ATOMS: atom_id res chain seq x y z
N MET A 1 -33.45 -3.78 21.14
CA MET A 1 -33.02 -5.16 20.78
C MET A 1 -34.14 -5.81 20.00
N ALA A 2 -34.14 -5.64 18.68
CA ALA A 2 -34.98 -6.46 17.81
C ALA A 2 -34.32 -7.85 17.75
N MET A 3 -35.08 -8.91 18.02
CA MET A 3 -34.63 -10.29 17.79
C MET A 3 -34.28 -10.43 16.31
N GLY A 4 -32.99 -10.56 15.99
CA GLY A 4 -32.51 -10.65 14.62
C GLY A 4 -33.08 -11.88 13.91
N GLU A 5 -33.55 -11.71 12.68
CA GLU A 5 -33.93 -12.82 11.81
C GLU A 5 -32.79 -13.84 11.72
N ALA A 6 -33.15 -15.13 11.68
CA ALA A 6 -32.20 -16.22 11.50
C ALA A 6 -31.33 -16.03 10.24
N LEU A 7 -30.07 -16.44 10.31
CA LEU A 7 -29.16 -16.39 9.17
C LEU A 7 -29.59 -17.45 8.15
N THR A 8 -30.30 -17.05 7.11
CA THR A 8 -30.69 -17.94 6.00
C THR A 8 -29.74 -17.78 4.82
N VAL A 9 -29.55 -18.85 4.03
CA VAL A 9 -28.76 -18.82 2.79
C VAL A 9 -29.24 -17.69 1.87
N ALA A 10 -30.55 -17.56 1.69
CA ALA A 10 -31.15 -16.49 0.88
C ALA A 10 -30.80 -15.07 1.39
N ARG A 11 -30.70 -14.85 2.70
CA ARG A 11 -30.31 -13.56 3.27
C ARG A 11 -28.84 -13.25 2.95
N ILE A 12 -27.95 -14.23 3.06
CA ILE A 12 -26.53 -14.09 2.72
C ILE A 12 -26.36 -13.81 1.22
N GLU A 13 -27.07 -14.53 0.36
CA GLU A 13 -27.02 -14.31 -1.09
C GLU A 13 -27.51 -12.91 -1.49
N ARG A 14 -28.55 -12.38 -0.83
CA ARG A 14 -28.97 -10.99 -1.04
C ARG A 14 -27.90 -10.00 -0.64
N ALA A 15 -27.23 -10.22 0.50
CA ALA A 15 -26.11 -9.37 0.93
C ALA A 15 -24.94 -9.44 -0.06
N LEU A 16 -24.56 -10.65 -0.50
CA LEU A 16 -23.51 -10.87 -1.51
C LEU A 16 -23.83 -10.11 -2.81
N ARG A 17 -25.07 -10.20 -3.30
CA ARG A 17 -25.53 -9.50 -4.51
C ARG A 17 -25.47 -7.98 -4.35
N SER A 18 -25.92 -7.46 -3.20
CA SER A 18 -25.84 -6.02 -2.90
C SER A 18 -24.40 -5.51 -2.95
N VAL A 19 -23.46 -6.24 -2.33
CA VAL A 19 -22.04 -5.88 -2.34
C VAL A 19 -21.44 -5.97 -3.74
N TRP A 20 -21.81 -6.99 -4.52
CA TRP A 20 -21.41 -7.12 -5.91
C TRP A 20 -21.89 -5.94 -6.77
N ASP A 21 -23.17 -5.58 -6.68
CA ASP A 21 -23.74 -4.48 -7.46
C ASP A 21 -23.02 -3.16 -7.14
N LEU A 22 -22.73 -2.91 -5.86
CA LEU A 22 -21.94 -1.77 -5.41
C LEU A 22 -20.51 -1.81 -5.98
N LEU A 23 -19.84 -2.97 -5.96
CA LEU A 23 -18.48 -3.10 -6.49
C LEU A 23 -18.44 -2.89 -8.01
N VAL A 24 -19.34 -3.51 -8.76
CA VAL A 24 -19.42 -3.37 -10.22
C VAL A 24 -19.77 -1.94 -10.62
N ALA A 25 -20.62 -1.24 -9.86
CA ALA A 25 -20.92 0.17 -10.09
C ALA A 25 -19.69 1.09 -9.96
N ARG A 26 -18.63 0.65 -9.24
CA ARG A 26 -17.36 1.37 -9.10
C ARG A 26 -16.32 0.99 -10.18
N ARG A 27 -16.66 0.08 -11.08
CA ARG A 27 -15.77 -0.34 -12.16
C ARG A 27 -15.74 0.71 -13.27
N LEU A 28 -14.55 1.01 -13.77
CA LEU A 28 -14.39 1.92 -14.90
C LEU A 28 -14.79 1.25 -16.23
N PRO A 29 -15.27 2.01 -17.24
CA PRO A 29 -15.58 1.49 -18.57
C PRO A 29 -14.43 0.72 -19.23
N GLU A 30 -13.19 1.11 -18.93
CA GLU A 30 -11.95 0.49 -19.42
C GLU A 30 -11.68 -0.89 -18.82
N GLY A 31 -12.49 -1.33 -17.85
CA GLY A 31 -12.44 -2.67 -17.29
C GLY A 31 -11.40 -2.87 -16.20
N PHE A 32 -11.36 -1.96 -15.23
CA PHE A 32 -10.60 -2.12 -13.99
C PHE A 32 -11.21 -1.24 -12.88
N TRP A 33 -10.73 -1.40 -11.65
CA TRP A 33 -11.12 -0.60 -10.50
C TRP A 33 -9.97 0.31 -10.09
N ARG A 34 -10.15 1.62 -10.23
CA ARG A 34 -9.15 2.61 -9.74
C ARG A 34 -9.28 2.86 -8.23
N GLY A 35 -10.49 2.74 -7.69
CA GLY A 35 -10.78 3.04 -6.29
C GLY A 35 -10.75 4.53 -5.98
N HIS A 36 -10.74 4.85 -4.68
CA HIS A 36 -10.62 6.21 -4.18
C HIS A 36 -9.85 6.23 -2.86
N LEU A 37 -8.51 6.25 -2.96
CA LEU A 37 -7.64 6.25 -1.78
C LEU A 37 -8.00 7.45 -0.90
N CYS A 38 -8.02 7.34 0.42
CA CYS A 38 -8.49 8.43 1.26
C CYS A 38 -7.71 9.75 1.05
N SER A 39 -8.39 10.87 1.30
CA SER A 39 -7.71 12.16 1.39
C SER A 39 -6.83 12.20 2.64
N SER A 40 -5.79 13.03 2.62
CA SER A 40 -4.78 13.02 3.69
C SER A 40 -4.44 14.44 4.13
N PRO A 41 -4.72 14.80 5.41
CA PRO A 41 -4.22 16.04 5.97
C PRO A 41 -2.69 16.15 5.90
N LEU A 42 -1.98 15.03 6.09
CA LEU A 42 -0.52 14.98 5.95
C LEU A 42 -0.08 15.32 4.52
N ALA A 43 -0.63 14.64 3.52
CA ALA A 43 -0.24 14.86 2.13
C ALA A 43 -0.61 16.27 1.67
N THR A 44 -1.82 16.73 2.03
CA THR A 44 -2.30 18.09 1.76
C THR A 44 -1.37 19.14 2.35
N ALA A 45 -0.94 18.98 3.61
CA ALA A 45 0.00 19.89 4.24
C ALA A 45 1.35 19.93 3.51
N THR A 46 1.90 18.79 3.14
CA THR A 46 3.18 18.76 2.40
C THR A 46 3.06 19.41 1.02
N ALA A 47 1.95 19.18 0.30
CA ALA A 47 1.69 19.79 -1.00
C ALA A 47 1.60 21.33 -0.86
N ILE A 48 0.82 21.83 0.11
CA ILE A 48 0.74 23.26 0.41
C ILE A 48 2.12 23.84 0.71
N SER A 49 2.92 23.19 1.57
CA SER A 49 4.29 23.61 1.85
C SER A 49 5.13 23.75 0.57
N ALA A 50 5.08 22.76 -0.32
CA ALA A 50 5.82 22.80 -1.59
C ALA A 50 5.38 23.94 -2.51
N LEU A 51 4.07 24.10 -2.69
CA LEU A 51 3.48 25.18 -3.50
C LEU A 51 3.81 26.57 -2.91
N ALA A 52 3.72 26.71 -1.58
CA ALA A 52 3.99 27.96 -0.88
C ALA A 52 5.48 28.33 -0.93
N VAL A 53 6.39 27.38 -0.74
CA VAL A 53 7.83 27.61 -0.82
C VAL A 53 8.23 27.97 -2.25
N TYR A 54 7.66 27.31 -3.26
CA TYR A 54 7.87 27.70 -4.66
C TYR A 54 7.46 29.16 -4.89
N ARG A 55 6.25 29.55 -4.47
CA ARG A 55 5.74 30.94 -4.56
C ARG A 55 6.67 31.96 -3.93
N GLN A 56 7.23 31.65 -2.76
CA GLN A 56 8.16 32.56 -2.05
C GLN A 56 9.51 32.70 -2.75
N ASN A 57 9.93 31.70 -3.54
CA ASN A 57 11.25 31.65 -4.18
C ASN A 57 11.20 32.00 -5.68
N THR A 58 10.05 32.44 -6.20
CA THR A 58 9.93 32.79 -7.62
C THR A 58 9.09 34.04 -7.84
N SER A 59 9.44 34.79 -8.89
CA SER A 59 8.64 35.91 -9.42
C SER A 59 7.68 35.44 -10.52
N ASP A 60 7.84 34.21 -11.02
CA ASP A 60 7.06 33.64 -12.11
C ASP A 60 5.65 33.28 -11.64
N LYS A 61 4.69 34.16 -11.94
CA LYS A 61 3.26 33.84 -11.86
C LYS A 61 2.77 32.98 -13.03
N ALA A 62 3.61 32.79 -14.05
CA ALA A 62 3.20 32.35 -15.38
C ALA A 62 3.19 30.84 -15.61
N ILE A 63 4.01 30.06 -14.89
CA ILE A 63 4.28 28.64 -15.22
C ILE A 63 3.01 27.75 -15.11
N PHE A 64 1.97 28.18 -14.40
CA PHE A 64 0.74 27.39 -14.19
C PHE A 64 -0.57 28.11 -14.54
N SER A 65 -0.51 29.19 -15.31
CA SER A 65 -1.70 29.99 -15.70
C SER A 65 -2.69 29.28 -16.65
N ALA A 66 -2.40 28.05 -17.07
CA ALA A 66 -3.21 27.28 -18.03
C ALA A 66 -3.98 26.08 -17.43
N SER A 67 -3.85 25.80 -16.12
CA SER A 67 -4.68 24.79 -15.43
C SER A 67 -5.78 25.45 -14.61
N PRO A 68 -6.96 24.81 -14.44
CA PRO A 68 -8.07 25.33 -13.65
C PRO A 68 -7.72 25.31 -12.16
N GLY A 69 -6.98 26.32 -11.71
CA GLY A 69 -6.51 26.48 -10.34
C GLY A 69 -5.19 27.21 -10.31
N SER A 70 -5.22 28.52 -10.05
CA SER A 70 -3.99 29.26 -9.74
C SER A 70 -3.28 28.64 -8.54
N LEU A 71 -1.96 28.79 -8.44
CA LEU A 71 -1.17 28.32 -7.30
C LEU A 71 -1.77 28.76 -5.95
N ASP A 72 -2.23 30.02 -5.87
CA ASP A 72 -2.88 30.55 -4.67
C ASP A 72 -4.25 29.91 -4.42
N GLY A 73 -5.01 29.60 -5.48
CA GLY A 73 -6.28 28.86 -5.36
C GLY A 73 -6.08 27.45 -4.81
N ALA A 74 -5.06 26.73 -5.30
CA ALA A 74 -4.71 25.40 -4.81
C ALA A 74 -4.31 25.43 -3.33
N ILE A 75 -3.47 26.40 -2.92
CA ILE A 75 -3.08 26.61 -1.53
C ILE A 75 -4.30 26.93 -0.66
N SER A 76 -5.17 27.85 -1.10
CA SER A 76 -6.38 28.22 -0.34
C SER A 76 -7.33 27.05 -0.16
N ALA A 77 -7.65 26.31 -1.22
CA ALA A 77 -8.54 25.15 -1.14
C ALA A 77 -7.97 24.07 -0.19
N GLY A 78 -6.65 23.82 -0.24
CA GLY A 78 -6.00 22.89 0.67
C GLY A 78 -6.06 23.35 2.13
N LEU A 79 -5.89 24.65 2.40
CA LEU A 79 -6.01 25.19 3.77
C LEU A 79 -7.44 25.08 4.30
N ASP A 80 -8.45 25.30 3.45
CA ASP A 80 -9.86 25.13 3.81
C ASP A 80 -10.15 23.67 4.19
N TYR A 81 -9.62 22.71 3.42
CA TYR A 81 -9.67 21.29 3.76
C TYR A 81 -9.02 21.02 5.13
N LEU A 82 -7.78 21.48 5.36
CA LEU A 82 -7.08 21.24 6.63
C LEU A 82 -7.84 21.83 7.82
N LYS A 83 -8.41 23.02 7.70
CA LYS A 83 -9.25 23.63 8.73
C LYS A 83 -10.49 22.78 9.03
N LYS A 84 -11.13 22.23 7.99
CA LYS A 84 -12.32 21.37 8.14
C LYS A 84 -11.99 20.02 8.81
N THR A 85 -10.78 19.50 8.64
CA THR A 85 -10.38 18.18 9.16
C THR A 85 -9.64 18.22 10.50
N GLN A 86 -9.52 19.38 11.15
CA GLN A 86 -8.92 19.44 12.49
C GLN A 86 -9.80 18.68 13.49
N GLN A 87 -9.18 17.83 14.31
CA GLN A 87 -9.91 17.06 15.31
C GLN A 87 -10.19 17.87 16.57
N LYS A 88 -11.10 17.35 17.40
CA LYS A 88 -11.51 18.00 18.66
C LYS A 88 -10.36 18.19 19.65
N ASP A 89 -9.31 17.37 19.55
CA ASP A 89 -8.10 17.48 20.38
C ASP A 89 -7.10 18.53 19.85
N GLY A 90 -7.42 19.19 18.74
CA GLY A 90 -6.59 20.20 18.09
C GLY A 90 -5.57 19.67 17.10
N GLY A 91 -5.40 18.34 17.01
CA GLY A 91 -4.45 17.71 16.08
C GLY A 91 -5.07 17.30 14.75
N TRP A 92 -4.23 16.65 13.92
CA TRP A 92 -4.63 15.97 12.68
C TRP A 92 -4.02 14.57 12.61
N GLY A 93 -4.79 13.64 12.07
CA GLY A 93 -4.33 12.31 11.68
C GLY A 93 -3.86 12.26 10.23
N ASP A 94 -3.29 11.12 9.83
CA ASP A 94 -2.79 10.92 8.46
C ASP A 94 -3.93 10.87 7.42
N THR A 95 -5.12 10.52 7.88
CA THR A 95 -6.40 10.59 7.15
C THR A 95 -7.41 11.37 7.99
N GLU A 96 -8.56 11.72 7.42
CA GLU A 96 -9.68 12.32 8.13
C GLU A 96 -10.36 11.37 9.15
N ARG A 97 -10.06 10.07 9.09
CA ARG A 97 -10.58 9.04 10.02
C ARG A 97 -9.53 8.51 11.00
N SER A 98 -8.26 8.83 10.78
CA SER A 98 -7.16 8.40 11.63
C SER A 98 -7.06 9.24 12.88
N ARG A 99 -6.39 8.73 13.93
CA ARG A 99 -6.19 9.53 15.15
C ARG A 99 -5.21 10.67 14.90
N SER A 100 -5.38 11.77 15.63
CA SER A 100 -4.38 12.83 15.65
C SER A 100 -3.00 12.29 15.99
N ASN A 101 -1.98 12.74 15.25
CA ASN A 101 -0.59 12.44 15.55
C ASN A 101 0.32 13.66 15.42
N ILE A 102 1.45 13.61 16.12
CA ILE A 102 2.37 14.74 16.24
C ILE A 102 3.04 15.11 14.91
N ALA A 103 3.29 14.15 14.03
CA ALA A 103 3.96 14.36 12.76
C ALA A 103 3.08 15.19 11.82
N THR A 104 1.84 14.75 11.62
CA THR A 104 0.88 15.41 10.75
C THR A 104 0.50 16.78 11.28
N THR A 105 0.35 16.92 12.59
CA THR A 105 0.08 18.23 13.22
C THR A 105 1.23 19.23 12.99
N TYR A 106 2.49 18.80 13.07
CA TYR A 106 3.63 19.65 12.72
C TYR A 106 3.64 20.05 11.24
N LEU A 107 3.36 19.12 10.33
CA LEU A 107 3.32 19.39 8.90
C LEU A 107 2.22 20.40 8.54
N VAL A 108 1.03 20.25 9.11
CA VAL A 108 -0.09 21.20 8.93
C VAL A 108 0.28 22.58 9.47
N THR A 109 0.87 22.64 10.67
CA THR A 109 1.34 23.89 11.27
C THR A 109 2.35 24.59 10.35
N ALA A 110 3.34 23.85 9.84
CA ALA A 110 4.34 24.36 8.90
C ALA A 110 3.70 24.89 7.61
N ALA A 111 2.74 24.15 7.04
CA ALA A 111 2.03 24.55 5.83
C ALA A 111 1.28 25.88 5.99
N ILE A 112 0.60 26.08 7.13
CA ILE A 112 -0.13 27.34 7.43
C ILE A 112 0.85 28.53 7.52
N HIS A 113 1.99 28.35 8.20
CA HIS A 113 3.03 29.39 8.29
C HIS A 113 3.61 29.72 6.91
N LEU A 114 3.96 28.71 6.11
CA LEU A 114 4.52 28.90 4.77
C LEU A 114 3.54 29.54 3.80
N ALA A 115 2.25 29.24 3.90
CA ALA A 115 1.22 29.88 3.10
C ALA A 115 1.07 31.39 3.41
N GLY A 116 1.62 31.87 4.54
CA GLY A 116 1.43 33.26 5.00
C GLY A 116 0.02 33.51 5.49
N ARG A 117 -0.64 32.48 6.05
CA ARG A 117 -2.05 32.48 6.47
C ARG A 117 -2.23 32.26 7.98
N ALA A 118 -1.19 32.50 8.78
CA ALA A 118 -1.26 32.33 10.23
C ALA A 118 -2.42 33.10 10.88
N GLY A 119 -2.66 34.37 10.49
CA GLY A 119 -3.79 35.14 11.01
C GLY A 119 -5.17 34.64 10.55
N TYR A 120 -5.26 33.99 9.39
CA TYR A 120 -6.51 33.37 8.92
C TYR A 120 -6.85 32.07 9.68
N CYS A 121 -5.82 31.42 10.23
CA CYS A 121 -5.89 30.15 10.94
C CYS A 121 -5.51 30.29 12.42
N GLU A 122 -5.74 31.45 13.05
CA GLU A 122 -5.26 31.72 14.41
C GLU A 122 -5.80 30.71 15.44
N ASP A 123 -7.12 30.51 15.47
CA ASP A 123 -7.77 29.52 16.37
C ASP A 123 -7.28 28.09 16.12
N VAL A 124 -7.12 27.75 14.84
CA VAL A 124 -6.66 26.44 14.37
C VAL A 124 -5.23 26.18 14.85
N LEU A 125 -4.34 27.17 14.73
CA LEU A 125 -2.96 27.11 15.19
C LEU A 125 -2.87 27.06 16.72
N ALA A 126 -3.72 27.79 17.44
CA ALA A 126 -3.73 27.77 18.90
C ALA A 126 -4.09 26.36 19.43
N ALA A 127 -5.10 25.72 18.85
CA ALA A 127 -5.47 24.35 19.18
C ALA A 127 -4.35 23.34 18.79
N ALA A 128 -3.74 23.50 17.61
CA ALA A 128 -2.61 22.69 17.17
C ALA A 128 -1.42 22.76 18.14
N GLN A 129 -1.08 23.97 18.61
CA GLN A 129 -0.01 24.17 19.57
C GLN A 129 -0.31 23.53 20.94
N ALA A 130 -1.56 23.60 21.40
CA ALA A 130 -1.98 22.90 22.62
C ALA A 130 -1.81 21.38 22.48
N TYR A 131 -2.21 20.82 21.33
CA TYR A 131 -1.99 19.41 21.02
C TYR A 131 -0.50 19.06 21.01
N LEU A 132 0.34 19.80 20.28
CA LEU A 132 1.79 19.54 20.19
C LEU A 132 2.47 19.57 21.57
N ARG A 133 2.10 20.52 22.43
CA ARG A 133 2.57 20.56 23.84
C ARG A 133 2.16 19.32 24.62
N SER A 134 0.92 18.86 24.46
CA SER A 134 0.43 17.64 25.14
C SER A 134 1.19 16.38 24.70
N GLN A 135 1.73 16.37 23.48
CA GLN A 135 2.49 15.25 22.92
C GLN A 135 4.00 15.35 23.19
N GLY A 136 4.49 16.35 23.93
CA GLY A 136 5.92 16.50 24.24
C GLY A 136 6.75 17.14 23.11
N GLU A 137 6.10 17.85 22.19
CA GLU A 137 6.71 18.68 21.16
C GLU A 137 7.82 17.95 20.35
N LEU A 138 9.01 18.54 20.20
CA LEU A 138 10.09 17.96 19.42
C LEU A 138 10.54 16.61 19.97
N GLN A 139 10.52 16.42 21.30
CA GLN A 139 10.89 15.15 21.91
C GLN A 139 9.83 14.08 21.62
N GLY A 140 8.54 14.45 21.62
CA GLY A 140 7.45 13.58 21.19
C GLY A 140 7.62 13.08 19.77
N LEU A 141 8.02 13.98 18.85
CA LEU A 141 8.27 13.62 17.45
C LEU A 141 9.44 12.64 17.32
N ARG A 142 10.53 12.87 18.06
CA ARG A 142 11.67 11.95 18.12
C ARG A 142 11.29 10.60 18.73
N ASN A 143 10.45 10.57 19.75
CA ASN A 143 9.99 9.34 20.38
C ASN A 143 9.11 8.51 19.44
N ARG A 144 8.24 9.13 18.62
CA ARG A 144 7.35 8.43 17.67
C ARG A 144 8.12 7.59 16.64
N TYR A 145 9.20 8.14 16.09
CA TYR A 145 9.98 7.49 15.02
C TYR A 145 11.28 6.85 15.52
N GLY A 146 11.69 7.14 16.76
CA GLY A 146 12.89 6.57 17.37
C GLY A 146 14.15 6.83 16.54
N ALA A 147 14.86 5.76 16.19
CA ALA A 147 16.08 5.82 15.39
C ALA A 147 15.83 6.02 13.88
N ASP A 148 14.60 5.89 13.39
CA ASP A 148 14.29 6.02 11.97
C ASP A 148 14.30 7.49 11.53
N GLN A 149 15.40 7.90 10.90
CA GLN A 149 15.55 9.25 10.36
C GLN A 149 14.91 9.45 8.99
N THR A 150 14.42 8.37 8.35
CA THR A 150 13.89 8.41 6.98
C THR A 150 12.72 9.37 6.85
N PHE A 151 11.87 9.42 7.87
CA PHE A 151 10.66 10.25 7.89
C PHE A 151 10.81 11.51 8.76
N VAL A 152 11.58 11.42 9.85
CA VAL A 152 11.85 12.55 10.75
C VAL A 152 12.60 13.67 10.02
N ALA A 153 13.60 13.33 9.19
CA ALA A 153 14.40 14.34 8.52
C ALA A 153 13.58 15.23 7.57
N PRO A 154 12.72 14.70 6.67
CA PRO A 154 11.80 15.52 5.88
C PRO A 154 10.85 16.39 6.70
N ILE A 155 10.25 15.86 7.78
CA ILE A 155 9.34 16.62 8.65
C ILE A 155 10.07 17.80 9.30
N LEU A 156 11.22 17.55 9.93
CA LEU A 156 12.03 18.59 10.54
C LEU A 156 12.50 19.62 9.52
N THR A 157 12.79 19.19 8.29
CA THR A 157 13.16 20.10 7.19
C THR A 157 12.00 21.01 6.83
N ASN A 158 10.76 20.49 6.68
CA ASN A 158 9.57 21.32 6.43
C ASN A 158 9.36 22.34 7.56
N CYS A 159 9.44 21.90 8.82
CA CYS A 159 9.35 22.79 9.98
C CYS A 159 10.46 23.86 10.01
N ALA A 160 11.69 23.51 9.60
CA ALA A 160 12.81 24.46 9.52
C ALA A 160 12.64 25.47 8.38
N ILE A 161 12.08 25.05 7.23
CA ILE A 161 11.71 25.96 6.13
C ILE A 161 10.62 26.93 6.61
N ALA A 162 9.66 26.46 7.42
CA ALA A 162 8.61 27.28 8.02
C ALA A 162 9.08 28.17 9.19
N GLY A 163 10.34 28.05 9.64
CA GLY A 163 10.87 28.80 10.78
C GLY A 163 10.38 28.31 12.16
N ILE A 164 9.74 27.14 12.24
CA ILE A 164 9.28 26.54 13.50
C ILE A 164 10.47 25.99 14.30
N PHE A 165 11.44 25.40 13.60
CA PHE A 165 12.66 24.86 14.21
C PHE A 165 13.92 25.47 13.59
N PRO A 166 15.00 25.60 14.37
CA PRO A 166 16.30 25.93 13.82
C PRO A 166 16.79 24.79 12.91
N TRP A 167 17.51 25.15 11.85
CA TRP A 167 18.02 24.18 10.89
C TRP A 167 18.93 23.14 11.55
N GLU A 168 19.63 23.49 12.63
CA GLU A 168 20.49 22.65 13.46
C GLU A 168 19.81 21.36 13.94
N ASN A 169 18.48 21.38 14.07
CA ASN A 169 17.70 20.21 14.46
C ASN A 169 17.55 19.19 13.32
N VAL A 170 17.72 19.62 12.07
CA VAL A 170 17.59 18.77 10.88
C VAL A 170 18.86 17.93 10.72
N PRO A 171 18.77 16.59 10.75
CA PRO A 171 19.92 15.73 10.55
C PRO A 171 20.46 15.91 9.13
N GLN A 172 21.78 16.00 8.99
CA GLN A 172 22.41 16.07 7.68
C GLN A 172 22.40 14.69 7.03
N LEU A 173 21.55 14.53 6.02
CA LEU A 173 21.53 13.32 5.20
C LEU A 173 22.76 13.30 4.26
N PRO A 174 23.47 12.16 4.15
CA PRO A 174 24.69 12.03 3.34
C PRO A 174 24.35 11.90 1.84
N PHE A 175 23.85 12.96 1.24
CA PHE A 175 23.41 12.95 -0.16
C PHE A 175 24.54 12.69 -1.16
N GLU A 176 25.79 12.99 -0.79
CA GLU A 176 26.98 12.68 -1.58
C GLU A 176 27.08 11.19 -1.94
N LEU A 177 26.48 10.32 -1.13
CA LEU A 177 26.44 8.90 -1.40
C LEU A 177 25.65 8.59 -2.66
N ALA A 178 24.60 9.36 -2.99
CA ALA A 178 23.77 9.17 -4.17
C ALA A 178 24.59 9.17 -5.48
N ALA A 179 25.77 9.80 -5.50
CA ALA A 179 26.64 9.86 -6.66
C ALA A 179 27.28 8.50 -7.02
N PHE A 180 27.32 7.53 -6.11
CA PHE A 180 27.91 6.22 -6.35
C PHE A 180 26.96 5.28 -7.12
N PRO A 181 27.49 4.37 -7.95
CA PRO A 181 26.66 3.37 -8.64
C PRO A 181 25.88 2.47 -7.68
N GLN A 182 24.68 2.02 -8.08
CA GLN A 182 23.84 1.15 -7.24
C GLN A 182 24.53 -0.14 -6.79
N SER A 183 25.42 -0.69 -7.62
CA SER A 183 26.24 -1.86 -7.29
C SER A 183 27.12 -1.64 -6.05
N VAL A 184 27.55 -0.41 -5.80
CA VAL A 184 28.36 -0.04 -4.64
C VAL A 184 27.54 -0.05 -3.35
N TYR A 185 26.28 0.39 -3.36
CA TYR A 185 25.42 0.29 -2.17
C TYR A 185 25.18 -1.16 -1.75
N ARG A 186 24.97 -2.04 -2.73
CA ARG A 186 24.79 -3.47 -2.50
C ARG A 186 26.05 -4.12 -1.90
N PHE A 187 27.22 -3.68 -2.34
CA PHE A 187 28.51 -4.12 -1.82
C PHE A 187 28.78 -3.60 -0.40
N LEU A 188 28.51 -2.31 -0.15
CA LEU A 188 28.78 -1.64 1.12
C LEU A 188 27.69 -1.86 2.19
N ARG A 189 26.64 -2.64 1.90
CA ARG A 189 25.50 -2.90 2.80
C ARG A 189 24.89 -1.61 3.38
N MET A 190 24.87 -0.55 2.59
CA MET A 190 24.42 0.76 3.07
C MET A 190 22.90 0.78 3.29
N PRO A 191 22.41 1.48 4.33
CA PRO A 191 21.00 1.50 4.72
C PRO A 191 20.10 2.30 3.77
N VAL A 192 20.65 2.92 2.71
CA VAL A 192 19.88 3.73 1.78
C VAL A 192 19.21 2.81 0.77
N VAL A 193 17.93 2.54 0.99
CA VAL A 193 17.09 1.88 -0.01
C VAL A 193 16.94 2.83 -1.18
N SER A 194 17.16 2.32 -2.39
CA SER A 194 17.33 3.14 -3.59
C SER A 194 16.12 4.04 -3.92
N TYR A 195 14.92 3.75 -3.39
CA TYR A 195 13.76 4.63 -3.56
C TYR A 195 13.82 5.93 -2.72
N ALA A 196 14.58 5.96 -1.62
CA ALA A 196 14.73 7.13 -0.76
C ALA A 196 15.75 8.14 -1.31
N ILE A 197 16.47 7.79 -2.38
CA ILE A 197 17.51 8.63 -3.00
C ILE A 197 17.00 10.03 -3.35
N PRO A 198 15.83 10.24 -3.97
CA PRO A 198 15.34 11.58 -4.29
C PRO A 198 15.17 12.46 -3.05
N ALA A 199 14.56 11.93 -1.98
CA ALA A 199 14.45 12.62 -0.70
C ALA A 199 15.81 12.86 -0.06
N LEU A 200 16.69 11.85 -0.04
CA LEU A 200 18.06 11.97 0.47
C LEU A 200 18.80 13.13 -0.21
N VAL A 201 18.71 13.20 -1.54
CA VAL A 201 19.32 14.24 -2.36
C VAL A 201 18.72 15.60 -2.05
N ALA A 202 17.40 15.74 -2.10
CA ALA A 202 16.73 17.03 -1.94
C ALA A 202 16.89 17.58 -0.51
N VAL A 203 16.55 16.78 0.50
CA VAL A 203 16.65 17.17 1.92
C VAL A 203 18.11 17.41 2.32
N GLY A 204 19.02 16.50 1.94
CA GLY A 204 20.44 16.65 2.24
C GLY A 204 21.05 17.90 1.61
N LEU A 205 20.65 18.22 0.37
CA LEU A 205 21.10 19.44 -0.32
C LEU A 205 20.52 20.70 0.32
N ALA A 206 19.23 20.74 0.65
CA ALA A 206 18.61 21.88 1.32
C ALA A 206 19.29 22.17 2.67
N ARG A 207 19.53 21.12 3.47
CA ARG A 207 20.27 21.22 4.74
C ARG A 207 21.69 21.75 4.53
N HIS A 208 22.44 21.21 3.56
CA HIS A 208 23.80 21.65 3.25
C HIS A 208 23.86 23.13 2.81
N LYS A 209 22.86 23.62 2.07
CA LYS A 209 22.78 25.04 1.66
C LYS A 209 22.43 25.97 2.82
N LYS A 210 21.52 25.55 3.71
CA LYS A 210 21.03 26.41 4.80
C LYS A 210 21.92 26.38 6.04
N CYS A 211 22.67 25.31 6.25
CA CYS A 211 23.59 25.17 7.36
C CYS A 211 24.61 24.08 7.02
N PRO A 212 25.69 24.47 6.33
CA PRO A 212 26.71 23.54 5.86
C PRO A 212 27.47 22.89 7.03
N SER A 213 28.02 21.70 6.78
CA SER A 213 28.90 21.00 7.74
C SER A 213 30.02 21.92 8.23
N SER A 214 30.38 21.91 9.50
CA SER A 214 31.53 22.69 9.98
C SER A 214 32.87 22.24 9.38
N PHE A 215 32.97 21.01 8.83
CA PHE A 215 34.19 20.44 8.27
C PHE A 215 34.41 20.79 6.78
N PRO A 216 35.39 21.65 6.43
CA PRO A 216 35.52 22.20 5.07
C PRO A 216 35.73 21.18 3.93
N PRO A 217 36.54 20.11 4.09
CA PRO A 217 36.72 19.11 3.02
C PRO A 217 35.40 18.46 2.61
N LEU A 218 34.54 18.14 3.56
CA LEU A 218 33.23 17.56 3.27
C LEU A 218 32.31 18.54 2.55
N ARG A 219 32.40 19.85 2.85
CA ARG A 219 31.66 20.87 2.10
C ARG A 219 32.07 20.87 0.63
N LEU A 220 33.38 20.88 0.35
CA LEU A 220 33.90 20.87 -1.01
C LEU A 220 33.47 19.62 -1.80
N ILE A 221 33.50 18.45 -1.15
CA ILE A 221 33.01 17.20 -1.75
C ILE A 221 31.53 17.34 -2.12
N ARG A 222 30.69 17.81 -1.18
CA ARG A 222 29.25 18.00 -1.38
C ARG A 222 28.93 18.98 -2.50
N ASP A 223 29.66 20.09 -2.56
CA ASP A 223 29.51 21.08 -3.62
C ASP A 223 29.91 20.48 -4.99
N ALA A 224 30.98 19.68 -5.04
CA ALA A 224 31.43 19.04 -6.28
C ALA A 224 30.46 17.96 -6.81
N VAL A 225 29.78 17.21 -5.92
CA VAL A 225 28.89 16.11 -6.32
C VAL A 225 27.42 16.52 -6.49
N GLN A 226 27.04 17.74 -6.13
CA GLN A 226 25.65 18.23 -6.19
C GLN A 226 25.01 17.98 -7.57
N SER A 227 25.66 18.41 -8.65
CA SER A 227 25.13 18.27 -10.01
C SER A 227 24.91 16.81 -10.40
N ARG A 228 25.83 15.91 -10.00
CA ARG A 228 25.70 14.47 -10.27
C ARG A 228 24.54 13.86 -9.49
N CYS A 229 24.35 14.24 -8.23
CA CYS A 229 23.23 13.77 -7.41
C CYS A 229 21.89 14.21 -7.99
N LEU A 230 21.78 15.47 -8.46
CA LEU A 230 20.58 15.99 -9.13
C LEU A 230 20.29 15.25 -10.44
N GLN A 231 21.31 14.92 -11.24
CA GLN A 231 21.12 14.13 -12.45
C GLN A 231 20.61 12.72 -12.17
N ILE A 232 21.04 12.10 -11.06
CA ILE A 232 20.55 10.79 -10.64
C ILE A 232 19.09 10.90 -10.21
N ALA A 233 18.74 11.88 -9.37
CA ALA A 233 17.35 12.12 -8.97
C ALA A 233 16.45 12.38 -10.19
N LEU A 234 16.90 13.19 -11.16
CA LEU A 234 16.16 13.48 -12.40
C LEU A 234 15.93 12.22 -13.24
N LYS A 235 16.91 11.32 -13.35
CA LYS A 235 16.76 10.05 -14.06
C LYS A 235 15.80 9.09 -13.38
N MET A 236 15.67 9.20 -12.05
CA MET A 236 14.73 8.40 -11.28
C MET A 236 13.31 8.97 -11.37
N GLN A 237 13.14 10.27 -11.66
CA GLN A 237 11.80 10.86 -11.75
C GLN A 237 10.98 10.23 -12.90
N PRO A 238 9.84 9.61 -12.60
CA PRO A 238 8.93 9.02 -13.58
C PRO A 238 8.36 10.06 -14.55
N LYS A 239 7.72 9.56 -15.62
CA LYS A 239 7.02 10.40 -16.59
C LYS A 239 5.79 11.10 -15.98
N SER A 240 5.17 10.49 -14.97
CA SER A 240 4.10 11.11 -14.18
C SER A 240 4.55 12.37 -13.45
N GLY A 241 5.86 12.56 -13.22
CA GLY A 241 6.45 13.72 -12.55
C GLY A 241 6.58 13.58 -11.03
N GLY A 242 5.80 12.70 -10.41
CA GLY A 242 5.90 12.37 -8.98
C GLY A 242 6.87 11.23 -8.70
N TYR A 243 7.50 11.21 -7.54
CA TYR A 243 8.33 10.07 -7.12
C TYR A 243 7.46 9.04 -6.39
N LEU A 244 7.48 7.78 -6.85
CA LEU A 244 6.66 6.68 -6.32
C LEU A 244 5.16 6.97 -6.31
N GLU A 245 4.68 7.86 -7.20
CA GLU A 245 3.30 8.39 -7.15
C GLU A 245 2.88 9.00 -5.79
N ALA A 246 3.85 9.23 -4.90
CA ALA A 246 3.63 9.68 -3.54
C ALA A 246 3.59 11.21 -3.49
N ILE A 247 2.48 11.76 -2.99
CA ILE A 247 2.34 13.20 -2.78
C ILE A 247 3.34 13.72 -1.73
N PRO A 248 3.51 13.08 -0.55
CA PRO A 248 4.45 13.58 0.46
C PRO A 248 5.90 13.60 -0.02
N LEU A 249 6.38 12.50 -0.62
CA LEU A 249 7.76 12.42 -1.11
C LEU A 249 8.03 13.47 -2.18
N THR A 250 7.12 13.60 -3.15
CA THR A 250 7.23 14.58 -4.24
C THR A 250 7.24 16.01 -3.70
N SER A 251 6.38 16.29 -2.72
CA SER A 251 6.33 17.58 -2.03
C SER A 251 7.62 17.90 -1.28
N PHE A 252 8.18 16.94 -0.52
CA PHE A 252 9.45 17.12 0.17
C PHE A 252 10.59 17.41 -0.80
N VAL A 253 10.64 16.70 -1.92
CA VAL A 253 11.65 16.97 -2.97
C VAL A 253 11.48 18.38 -3.53
N ALA A 254 10.28 18.76 -3.94
CA ALA A 254 10.02 20.08 -4.53
C ALA A 254 10.34 21.23 -3.56
N MET A 255 9.83 21.19 -2.32
CA MET A 255 10.07 22.25 -1.33
C MET A 255 11.56 22.40 -0.98
N CYS A 256 12.29 21.28 -0.88
CA CYS A 256 13.71 21.29 -0.57
C CYS A 256 14.56 21.83 -1.73
N LEU A 257 14.24 21.46 -2.97
CA LEU A 257 14.93 22.00 -4.14
C LEU A 257 14.66 23.50 -4.30
N CYS A 258 13.42 23.97 -4.11
CA CYS A 258 13.13 25.40 -4.06
C CYS A 258 13.97 26.12 -2.99
N THR A 259 14.01 25.58 -1.78
CA THR A 259 14.80 26.11 -0.65
C THR A 259 16.31 26.16 -0.96
N ALA A 260 16.80 25.23 -1.77
CA ALA A 260 18.19 25.19 -2.23
C ALA A 260 18.50 26.12 -3.42
N GLY A 261 17.55 26.95 -3.85
CA GLY A 261 17.70 27.86 -4.99
C GLY A 261 17.47 27.21 -6.35
N LEU A 262 16.79 26.05 -6.38
CA LEU A 262 16.55 25.24 -7.58
C LEU A 262 15.06 25.22 -7.97
N ALA A 263 14.37 26.34 -7.80
CA ALA A 263 12.94 26.47 -8.11
C ALA A 263 12.61 26.20 -9.60
N HIS A 264 13.51 26.59 -10.51
CA HIS A 264 13.34 26.39 -11.96
C HIS A 264 13.99 25.09 -12.49
N HIS A 265 14.48 24.22 -11.60
CA HIS A 265 15.06 22.95 -12.03
C HIS A 265 13.96 22.02 -12.59
N PRO A 266 14.23 21.21 -13.64
CA PRO A 266 13.23 20.33 -14.25
C PRO A 266 12.53 19.38 -13.27
N ILE A 267 13.26 18.90 -12.25
CA ILE A 267 12.67 18.07 -11.17
C ILE A 267 11.53 18.83 -10.48
N THR A 268 11.80 20.07 -10.08
CA THR A 268 10.86 20.92 -9.35
C THR A 268 9.63 21.22 -10.20
N ALA A 269 9.82 21.61 -11.46
CA ALA A 269 8.72 21.90 -12.37
C ALA A 269 7.78 20.70 -12.55
N ARG A 270 8.32 19.50 -12.80
CA ARG A 270 7.55 18.26 -12.95
C ARG A 270 6.86 17.83 -11.66
N ALA A 271 7.53 18.01 -10.53
CA ALA A 271 6.97 17.71 -9.22
C ALA A 271 5.77 18.63 -8.91
N LEU A 272 5.88 19.93 -9.18
CA LEU A 272 4.78 20.88 -8.96
C LEU A 272 3.59 20.62 -9.89
N ASP A 273 3.84 20.32 -11.17
CA ASP A 273 2.80 19.89 -12.11
C ASP A 273 2.08 18.62 -11.62
N PHE A 274 2.84 17.62 -11.15
CA PHE A 274 2.29 16.42 -10.55
C PHE A 274 1.41 16.72 -9.33
N LEU A 275 1.85 17.61 -8.43
CA LEU A 275 1.04 18.01 -7.28
C LEU A 275 -0.26 18.68 -7.73
N LEU A 276 -0.18 19.68 -8.61
CA LEU A 276 -1.37 20.41 -9.07
C LEU A 276 -2.38 19.50 -9.79
N ARG A 277 -1.91 18.55 -10.61
CA ARG A 277 -2.78 17.59 -11.31
C ARG A 277 -3.48 16.60 -10.38
N ASN A 278 -2.90 16.32 -9.22
CA ASN A 278 -3.44 15.34 -8.26
C ASN A 278 -4.21 16.01 -7.09
N GLN A 279 -4.43 17.33 -7.14
CA GLN A 279 -5.33 17.98 -6.20
C GLN A 279 -6.77 17.52 -6.47
N ARG A 280 -7.49 17.17 -5.42
CA ARG A 280 -8.91 16.79 -5.49
C ARG A 280 -9.80 18.03 -5.54
N GLY A 281 -11.05 17.83 -5.97
CA GLY A 281 -12.03 18.92 -6.06
C GLY A 281 -12.37 19.58 -4.72
N ASP A 282 -12.11 18.91 -3.59
CA ASP A 282 -12.27 19.45 -2.24
C ASP A 282 -11.01 20.16 -1.71
N GLY A 283 -9.98 20.30 -2.54
CA GLY A 283 -8.70 20.94 -2.20
C GLY A 283 -7.67 20.01 -1.56
N SER A 284 -8.02 18.76 -1.27
CA SER A 284 -7.14 17.81 -0.60
C SER A 284 -6.22 17.06 -1.56
N TRP A 285 -5.24 16.37 -0.98
CA TRP A 285 -4.42 15.38 -1.66
C TRP A 285 -4.44 14.04 -0.92
N PRO A 286 -4.37 12.91 -1.65
CA PRO A 286 -4.13 11.59 -1.06
C PRO A 286 -2.64 11.34 -0.78
N VAL A 287 -2.31 10.29 -0.03
CA VAL A 287 -0.91 9.90 0.23
C VAL A 287 -0.20 9.36 -1.02
N ASP A 288 -0.94 8.65 -1.88
CA ASP A 288 -0.55 8.11 -3.18
C ASP A 288 -1.69 8.41 -4.17
N VAL A 289 -1.44 8.38 -5.48
CA VAL A 289 -2.45 8.73 -6.49
C VAL A 289 -3.64 7.76 -6.44
N ASP A 290 -3.38 6.46 -6.46
CA ASP A 290 -4.37 5.38 -6.35
C ASP A 290 -3.68 4.01 -6.16
N LEU A 291 -4.49 2.94 -6.08
CA LEU A 291 -4.05 1.55 -5.94
C LEU A 291 -4.70 0.66 -7.02
N ALA A 292 -4.83 1.16 -8.26
CA ALA A 292 -5.68 0.54 -9.27
C ALA A 292 -5.36 -0.95 -9.56
N THR A 293 -4.07 -1.31 -9.66
CA THR A 293 -3.65 -2.71 -9.91
C THR A 293 -3.99 -3.59 -8.72
N TRP A 294 -3.66 -3.13 -7.51
CA TRP A 294 -3.95 -3.83 -6.27
C TRP A 294 -5.44 -4.11 -6.11
N LEU A 295 -6.27 -3.08 -6.27
CA LEU A 295 -7.72 -3.18 -6.13
C LEU A 295 -8.36 -4.06 -7.19
N THR A 296 -7.89 -3.96 -8.44
CA THR A 296 -8.42 -4.77 -9.53
C THR A 296 -8.11 -6.25 -9.32
N THR A 297 -6.89 -6.58 -8.90
CA THR A 297 -6.51 -7.98 -8.65
C THR A 297 -7.21 -8.57 -7.44
N LEU A 298 -7.37 -7.79 -6.35
CA LEU A 298 -8.20 -8.20 -5.21
C LEU A 298 -9.66 -8.39 -5.61
N ALA A 299 -10.23 -7.49 -6.42
CA ALA A 299 -11.60 -7.62 -6.90
C ALA A 299 -11.78 -8.91 -7.71
N ILE A 300 -10.89 -9.24 -8.65
CA ILE A 300 -10.95 -10.51 -9.39
C ILE A 300 -10.95 -11.71 -8.45
N ASN A 301 -10.07 -11.70 -7.45
CA ASN A 301 -9.97 -12.78 -6.47
C ASN A 301 -11.23 -12.89 -5.61
N ALA A 302 -11.81 -11.78 -5.18
CA ALA A 302 -13.07 -11.75 -4.43
C ALA A 302 -14.26 -12.23 -5.26
N VAL A 303 -14.31 -11.88 -6.55
CA VAL A 303 -15.35 -12.33 -7.49
C VAL A 303 -15.22 -13.81 -7.78
N HIS A 304 -14.02 -14.30 -8.07
CA HIS A 304 -13.76 -15.74 -8.13
C HIS A 304 -14.22 -16.40 -6.82
N ALA A 305 -13.98 -15.74 -5.69
CA ALA A 305 -14.42 -16.23 -4.40
C ALA A 305 -15.93 -16.14 -4.14
N GLY A 306 -16.68 -15.35 -4.91
CA GLY A 306 -18.13 -15.20 -4.84
C GLY A 306 -18.92 -16.10 -5.79
N ARG A 307 -18.28 -16.62 -6.85
CA ARG A 307 -18.98 -17.42 -7.86
C ARG A 307 -19.49 -18.74 -7.30
N LEU A 308 -20.80 -18.94 -7.49
CA LEU A 308 -21.56 -20.18 -7.32
C LEU A 308 -22.31 -20.46 -8.62
N GLU A 309 -22.42 -21.73 -9.02
CA GLU A 309 -23.06 -22.16 -10.28
C GLU A 309 -24.50 -21.63 -10.45
N GLU A 310 -25.20 -21.34 -9.35
CA GLU A 310 -26.58 -20.84 -9.34
C GLU A 310 -26.70 -19.31 -9.04
N THR A 311 -25.58 -18.59 -8.92
CA THR A 311 -25.60 -17.14 -8.63
C THR A 311 -25.56 -16.26 -9.87
N ALA A 312 -26.15 -15.05 -9.79
CA ALA A 312 -26.06 -14.05 -10.85
C ALA A 312 -24.67 -13.37 -10.97
N LEU A 313 -23.65 -13.89 -10.30
CA LEU A 313 -22.26 -13.44 -10.39
C LEU A 313 -21.50 -14.11 -11.55
N ASP A 314 -22.20 -14.95 -12.32
CA ASP A 314 -21.64 -15.69 -13.45
C ASP A 314 -21.48 -14.79 -14.69
N VAL A 315 -20.75 -13.69 -14.49
CA VAL A 315 -20.36 -12.74 -15.52
C VAL A 315 -18.97 -13.11 -16.01
N PRO A 316 -18.74 -13.34 -17.32
CA PRO A 316 -17.44 -13.74 -17.85
C PRO A 316 -16.33 -12.76 -17.44
N PHE A 317 -15.18 -13.25 -16.97
CA PHE A 317 -14.11 -12.38 -16.49
C PHE A 317 -13.60 -11.41 -17.55
N GLY A 318 -13.59 -11.80 -18.84
CA GLY A 318 -13.22 -10.91 -19.94
C GLY A 318 -14.14 -9.70 -20.12
N SER A 319 -15.37 -9.74 -19.58
CA SER A 319 -16.26 -8.57 -19.53
C SER A 319 -16.07 -7.71 -18.28
N LEU A 320 -15.54 -8.30 -17.20
CA LEU A 320 -15.27 -7.64 -15.93
C LEU A 320 -13.91 -6.93 -15.93
N VAL A 321 -12.87 -7.56 -16.46
CA VAL A 321 -11.52 -6.99 -16.42
C VAL A 321 -10.85 -6.99 -17.78
N SER A 322 -10.23 -5.87 -18.11
CA SER A 322 -9.32 -5.75 -19.23
C SER A 322 -8.00 -6.44 -18.93
N LEU A 323 -7.82 -7.64 -19.48
CA LEU A 323 -6.56 -8.39 -19.39
C LEU A 323 -5.41 -7.65 -20.07
N ASP A 324 -5.73 -6.82 -21.07
CA ASP A 324 -4.77 -5.92 -21.71
C ASP A 324 -4.26 -4.85 -20.75
N TRP A 325 -5.17 -4.25 -19.98
CA TRP A 325 -4.79 -3.29 -18.96
C TRP A 325 -3.92 -3.95 -17.89
N LEU A 326 -4.32 -5.12 -17.37
CA LEU A 326 -3.52 -5.84 -16.38
C LEU A 326 -2.13 -6.20 -16.92
N ALA A 327 -2.04 -6.68 -18.17
CA ALA A 327 -0.76 -6.95 -18.82
C ALA A 327 0.09 -5.66 -19.01
N ARG A 328 -0.55 -4.51 -19.26
CA ARG A 328 0.12 -3.19 -19.35
C ARG A 328 0.73 -2.74 -18.02
N CYS A 329 0.14 -3.09 -16.89
CA CYS A 329 0.70 -2.77 -15.57
C CYS A 329 2.00 -3.55 -15.25
N GLN A 330 2.34 -4.60 -16.00
CA GLN A 330 3.61 -5.31 -15.79
C GLN A 330 4.81 -4.47 -16.23
N TRP A 331 5.82 -4.41 -15.38
CA TRP A 331 7.09 -3.74 -15.67
C TRP A 331 8.01 -4.64 -16.50
N LEU A 332 8.30 -4.25 -17.74
CA LEU A 332 9.07 -5.06 -18.69
C LEU A 332 10.53 -4.60 -18.87
N GLU A 333 10.97 -3.63 -18.08
CA GLU A 333 12.33 -3.09 -18.07
C GLU A 333 12.96 -3.20 -16.68
N ILE A 334 14.26 -2.89 -16.54
CA ILE A 334 14.88 -2.79 -15.22
C ILE A 334 14.33 -1.54 -14.54
N HIS A 335 13.77 -1.70 -13.34
CA HIS A 335 13.13 -0.58 -12.66
C HIS A 335 14.16 0.46 -12.17
N PRO A 336 14.03 1.75 -12.53
CA PRO A 336 15.07 2.76 -12.27
C PRO A 336 15.28 3.04 -10.77
N PHE A 337 14.24 2.94 -9.94
CA PHE A 337 14.39 3.18 -8.50
C PHE A 337 14.97 2.02 -7.74
N THR A 338 14.64 0.79 -8.10
CA THR A 338 14.96 -0.39 -7.26
C THR A 338 16.01 -1.28 -7.90
N GLY A 339 16.29 -1.11 -9.19
CA GLY A 339 17.09 -2.03 -9.97
C GLY A 339 16.43 -3.41 -10.11
N ALA A 340 15.13 -3.51 -9.83
CA ALA A 340 14.39 -4.76 -9.95
C ALA A 340 14.41 -5.26 -11.39
N ALA A 341 14.53 -6.57 -11.57
CA ALA A 341 14.46 -7.19 -12.88
C ALA A 341 13.08 -6.98 -13.52
N PRO A 342 12.95 -7.07 -14.85
CA PRO A 342 11.66 -7.11 -15.53
C PRO A 342 10.77 -8.26 -15.01
N GLY A 343 9.48 -8.01 -14.85
CA GLY A 343 8.46 -9.05 -14.65
C GLY A 343 7.44 -8.80 -13.55
N GLY A 344 7.72 -7.91 -12.59
CA GLY A 344 6.76 -7.60 -11.52
C GLY A 344 5.66 -6.62 -11.97
N TRP A 345 4.60 -6.57 -11.18
CA TRP A 345 3.54 -5.56 -11.23
C TRP A 345 3.69 -4.63 -10.03
N GLY A 346 3.38 -3.35 -10.21
CA GLY A 346 3.22 -2.40 -9.10
C GLY A 346 1.74 -2.07 -8.87
N TRP A 347 1.47 -1.41 -7.75
CA TRP A 347 0.12 -1.12 -7.24
C TRP A 347 -0.80 -0.29 -8.14
N THR A 348 -0.27 0.39 -9.16
CA THR A 348 -1.06 1.23 -10.08
C THR A 348 -0.53 1.13 -11.52
N ASP A 349 -1.32 1.63 -12.48
CA ASP A 349 -0.96 1.74 -13.89
C ASP A 349 -0.06 2.95 -14.21
N GLN A 350 0.22 3.78 -13.20
CA GLN A 350 1.09 4.96 -13.33
C GLN A 350 2.58 4.60 -13.42
N THR A 351 3.34 5.46 -14.10
CA THR A 351 4.76 5.18 -14.43
C THR A 351 5.73 5.21 -13.25
N GLY A 352 5.30 5.75 -12.10
CA GLY A 352 6.08 5.78 -10.86
C GLY A 352 5.84 4.59 -9.95
N ALA A 353 4.90 3.70 -10.29
CA ALA A 353 4.66 2.47 -9.54
C ALA A 353 5.91 1.58 -9.56
N VAL A 354 6.23 0.99 -8.41
CA VAL A 354 7.36 0.07 -8.27
C VAL A 354 6.83 -1.35 -8.28
N PRO A 355 7.44 -2.28 -9.04
CA PRO A 355 7.05 -3.67 -8.96
C PRO A 355 7.32 -4.26 -7.57
N ASP A 356 6.32 -4.91 -6.99
CA ASP A 356 6.36 -5.48 -5.65
C ASP A 356 5.74 -6.88 -5.56
N ALA A 357 5.99 -7.56 -4.43
CA ALA A 357 5.56 -8.93 -4.20
C ALA A 357 4.03 -9.08 -4.07
N ASP A 358 3.34 -8.08 -3.51
CA ASP A 358 1.91 -8.14 -3.27
C ASP A 358 1.14 -8.04 -4.58
N ASP A 359 1.43 -7.00 -5.36
CA ASP A 359 0.77 -6.76 -6.64
C ASP A 359 1.14 -7.81 -7.69
N THR A 360 2.40 -8.27 -7.68
CA THR A 360 2.82 -9.36 -8.57
C THR A 360 2.10 -10.67 -8.21
N ALA A 361 2.01 -11.01 -6.92
CA ALA A 361 1.27 -12.19 -6.49
C ALA A 361 -0.23 -12.06 -6.75
N GLY A 362 -0.81 -10.89 -6.49
CA GLY A 362 -2.22 -10.58 -6.77
C GLY A 362 -2.55 -10.72 -8.25
N ALA A 363 -1.74 -10.13 -9.14
CA ALA A 363 -1.90 -10.24 -10.59
C ALA A 363 -1.78 -11.68 -11.08
N LEU A 364 -0.78 -12.43 -10.59
CA LEU A 364 -0.61 -13.83 -10.93
C LEU A 364 -1.78 -14.69 -10.44
N LEU A 365 -2.26 -14.50 -9.21
CA LEU A 365 -3.39 -15.23 -8.67
C LEU A 365 -4.68 -14.92 -9.43
N ALA A 366 -4.90 -13.64 -9.77
CA ALA A 366 -6.03 -13.22 -10.60
C ALA A 366 -5.98 -13.87 -11.99
N LEU A 367 -4.82 -13.84 -12.66
CA LEU A 367 -4.63 -14.50 -13.95
C LEU A 367 -4.82 -16.02 -13.86
N CYS A 368 -4.47 -16.65 -12.73
CA CYS A 368 -4.72 -18.06 -12.48
C CYS A 368 -6.22 -18.38 -12.41
N HIS A 369 -6.99 -17.59 -11.66
CA HIS A 369 -8.44 -17.81 -11.49
C HIS A 369 -9.24 -17.69 -12.78
N ILE A 370 -8.76 -16.89 -13.74
CA ILE A 370 -9.41 -16.70 -15.03
C ILE A 370 -8.87 -17.65 -16.11
N TRP A 371 -7.75 -18.34 -15.86
CA TRP A 371 -6.94 -18.98 -16.90
C TRP A 371 -7.72 -19.97 -17.77
N LEU A 372 -8.52 -20.83 -17.13
CA LEU A 372 -9.31 -21.86 -17.81
C LEU A 372 -10.59 -21.30 -18.48
N GLN A 373 -10.92 -20.03 -18.24
CA GLN A 373 -12.14 -19.38 -18.75
C GLN A 373 -11.88 -18.51 -19.99
N ILE A 374 -10.62 -18.28 -20.33
CA ILE A 374 -10.21 -17.43 -21.45
C ILE A 374 -9.82 -18.28 -22.66
N SER A 375 -9.92 -17.68 -23.85
CA SER A 375 -9.62 -18.38 -25.10
C SER A 375 -8.15 -18.80 -25.19
N ALA A 376 -7.86 -19.81 -26.03
CA ALA A 376 -6.47 -20.23 -26.30
C ALA A 376 -5.61 -19.07 -26.84
N ALA A 377 -6.19 -18.16 -27.63
CA ALA A 377 -5.49 -16.98 -28.14
C ALA A 377 -5.12 -16.00 -27.01
N GLU A 378 -6.03 -15.75 -26.06
CA GLU A 378 -5.73 -14.93 -24.88
C GLU A 378 -4.68 -15.58 -23.99
N ARG A 379 -4.75 -16.90 -23.79
CA ARG A 379 -3.73 -17.67 -23.07
C ARG A 379 -2.35 -17.52 -23.72
N ALA A 380 -2.25 -17.70 -25.04
CA ALA A 380 -1.01 -17.56 -25.79
C ALA A 380 -0.37 -16.16 -25.64
N ARG A 381 -1.21 -15.12 -25.59
CA ARG A 381 -0.79 -13.72 -25.44
C ARG A 381 -0.42 -13.34 -24.01
N LEU A 382 -1.09 -13.91 -23.01
CA LEU A 382 -0.84 -13.63 -21.59
C LEU A 382 0.30 -14.49 -21.03
N TRP A 383 0.59 -15.63 -21.63
CA TRP A 383 1.61 -16.54 -21.15
C TRP A 383 2.99 -15.89 -20.94
N PRO A 384 3.51 -15.07 -21.88
CA PRO A 384 4.77 -14.34 -21.66
C PRO A 384 4.79 -13.49 -20.39
N HIS A 385 3.65 -12.85 -20.06
CA HIS A 385 3.50 -12.04 -18.86
C HIS A 385 3.52 -12.93 -17.61
N VAL A 386 2.76 -14.01 -17.61
CA VAL A 386 2.67 -14.98 -16.52
C VAL A 386 4.04 -15.58 -16.17
N ILE A 387 4.73 -16.18 -17.16
CA ILE A 387 5.98 -16.89 -16.88
C ILE A 387 7.09 -15.93 -16.43
N LEU A 388 7.10 -14.70 -16.95
CA LEU A 388 8.03 -13.67 -16.52
C LEU A 388 7.72 -13.21 -15.08
N GLY A 389 6.43 -13.05 -14.75
CA GLY A 389 5.95 -12.74 -13.41
C GLY A 389 6.32 -13.79 -12.37
N LEU A 390 6.04 -15.06 -12.68
CA LEU A 390 6.42 -16.19 -11.82
C LEU A 390 7.93 -16.22 -11.63
N HIS A 391 8.71 -16.01 -12.69
CA HIS A 391 10.17 -15.99 -12.60
C HIS A 391 10.66 -14.85 -11.71
N TRP A 392 10.06 -13.66 -11.85
CA TRP A 392 10.36 -12.50 -11.02
C TRP A 392 10.06 -12.78 -9.54
N LEU A 393 8.86 -13.29 -9.24
CA LEU A 393 8.43 -13.57 -7.88
C LEU A 393 9.30 -14.64 -7.21
N VAL A 394 9.60 -15.74 -7.90
CA VAL A 394 10.54 -16.78 -7.42
C VAL A 394 11.95 -16.20 -7.21
N GLY A 395 12.38 -15.27 -8.07
CA GLY A 395 13.68 -14.60 -7.97
C GLY A 395 13.80 -13.64 -6.79
N LEU A 396 12.69 -13.06 -6.34
CA LEU A 396 12.62 -12.09 -5.24
C LEU A 396 12.80 -12.73 -3.86
N GLN A 397 12.43 -14.01 -3.70
CA GLN A 397 12.45 -14.73 -2.42
C GLN A 397 13.78 -14.59 -1.68
N ASN A 398 13.70 -14.24 -0.39
CA ASN A 398 14.85 -14.11 0.49
C ASN A 398 15.39 -15.48 0.92
N ARG A 399 16.57 -15.47 1.58
CA ARG A 399 17.25 -16.71 2.01
C ARG A 399 16.54 -17.42 3.15
N ASP A 400 15.80 -16.68 3.98
CA ASP A 400 14.95 -17.19 5.06
C ASP A 400 13.69 -17.91 4.55
N GLY A 401 13.41 -17.81 3.24
CA GLY A 401 12.26 -18.44 2.59
C GLY A 401 11.05 -17.54 2.45
N GLY A 402 11.02 -16.37 3.07
CA GLY A 402 9.93 -15.42 2.91
C GLY A 402 10.14 -14.45 1.75
N TRP A 403 9.13 -13.62 1.50
CA TRP A 403 9.14 -12.60 0.45
C TRP A 403 9.20 -11.18 1.02
N PRO A 404 10.12 -10.34 0.52
CA PRO A 404 10.13 -8.91 0.80
C PRO A 404 9.23 -8.14 -0.16
N THR A 405 9.00 -6.85 0.10
CA THR A 405 8.12 -6.01 -0.74
C THR A 405 8.70 -5.77 -2.13
N PHE A 406 9.85 -5.09 -2.24
CA PHE A 406 10.32 -4.55 -3.52
C PHE A 406 11.59 -5.21 -4.05
N CYS A 407 12.48 -5.64 -3.17
CA CYS A 407 13.78 -6.15 -3.58
C CYS A 407 14.30 -7.23 -2.65
N ARG A 408 15.02 -8.18 -3.26
CA ARG A 408 15.73 -9.22 -2.53
C ARG A 408 16.88 -8.61 -1.74
N GLY A 409 16.87 -8.83 -0.43
CA GLY A 409 17.75 -8.14 0.50
C GLY A 409 18.43 -9.03 1.52
N TRP A 410 18.90 -8.40 2.59
CA TRP A 410 19.55 -9.06 3.74
C TRP A 410 18.63 -9.14 4.96
N GLY A 411 17.38 -8.71 4.83
CA GLY A 411 16.35 -8.82 5.85
C GLY A 411 16.48 -7.82 7.00
N ARG A 412 17.08 -6.66 6.77
CA ARG A 412 17.37 -5.68 7.84
C ARG A 412 16.40 -4.51 7.88
N PHE A 413 15.75 -4.21 6.76
CA PHE A 413 14.87 -3.06 6.60
C PHE A 413 13.45 -3.51 6.28
N PRO A 414 12.41 -2.72 6.62
CA PRO A 414 11.03 -3.08 6.35
C PRO A 414 10.74 -3.54 4.92
N PHE A 415 11.49 -3.02 3.93
CA PHE A 415 11.24 -3.21 2.50
C PHE A 415 12.03 -4.36 1.87
N ASP A 416 13.08 -4.82 2.55
CA ASP A 416 13.97 -5.92 2.12
C ASP A 416 13.90 -7.13 3.07
N ARG A 417 13.17 -6.99 4.18
CA ARG A 417 12.77 -8.07 5.08
C ARG A 417 11.58 -8.82 4.54
N SER A 418 11.62 -10.11 4.77
CA SER A 418 10.49 -10.98 4.51
C SER A 418 9.34 -10.63 5.44
N ALA A 419 8.11 -10.67 4.91
CA ALA A 419 6.90 -10.45 5.69
C ALA A 419 5.87 -11.55 5.43
N VAL A 420 5.02 -11.79 6.42
CA VAL A 420 4.12 -12.95 6.46
C VAL A 420 2.95 -12.82 5.48
N ASP A 421 2.38 -11.62 5.36
CA ASP A 421 1.35 -11.24 4.39
C ASP A 421 1.87 -11.40 2.95
N LEU A 422 3.03 -10.80 2.65
CA LEU A 422 3.68 -10.90 1.35
C LEU A 422 3.98 -12.36 0.98
N THR A 423 4.48 -13.13 1.95
CA THR A 423 4.80 -14.55 1.77
C THR A 423 3.54 -15.37 1.54
N ALA A 424 2.45 -15.10 2.28
CA ALA A 424 1.17 -15.77 2.07
C ALA A 424 0.61 -15.47 0.67
N HIS A 425 0.62 -14.21 0.22
CA HIS A 425 0.19 -13.86 -1.14
C HIS A 425 1.03 -14.59 -2.20
N ALA A 426 2.35 -14.58 -2.07
CA ALA A 426 3.24 -15.28 -2.99
C ALA A 426 2.96 -16.79 -3.03
N ILE A 427 2.73 -17.42 -1.86
CA ILE A 427 2.40 -18.85 -1.79
C ILE A 427 1.11 -19.16 -2.55
N ARG A 428 0.04 -18.38 -2.33
CA ARG A 428 -1.24 -18.59 -3.01
C ARG A 428 -1.10 -18.49 -4.53
N ALA A 429 -0.41 -17.46 -5.00
CA ALA A 429 -0.15 -17.27 -6.43
C ALA A 429 0.66 -18.43 -7.04
N LEU A 430 1.79 -18.77 -6.42
CA LEU A 430 2.64 -19.86 -6.91
C LEU A 430 1.91 -21.21 -6.85
N HIS A 431 1.12 -21.47 -5.82
CA HIS A 431 0.34 -22.70 -5.70
C HIS A 431 -0.69 -22.82 -6.82
N GLY A 432 -1.50 -21.79 -7.06
CA GLY A 432 -2.48 -21.79 -8.15
C GLY A 432 -1.83 -22.11 -9.50
N TRP A 433 -0.70 -21.46 -9.81
CA TRP A 433 0.02 -21.74 -11.05
C TRP A 433 0.65 -23.13 -11.09
N SER A 434 1.07 -23.70 -9.95
CA SER A 434 1.56 -25.08 -9.91
C SER A 434 0.50 -26.09 -10.37
N LYS A 435 -0.78 -25.85 -10.04
CA LYS A 435 -1.94 -26.63 -10.49
C LYS A 435 -2.24 -26.41 -11.97
N VAL A 436 -2.15 -25.17 -12.44
CA VAL A 436 -2.30 -24.89 -13.88
C VAL A 436 -1.23 -25.62 -14.69
N PHE A 437 0.03 -25.63 -14.23
CA PHE A 437 1.07 -26.41 -14.91
C PHE A 437 0.77 -27.91 -14.94
N GLU A 438 0.27 -28.50 -13.84
CA GLU A 438 -0.12 -29.91 -13.80
C GLU A 438 -1.19 -30.23 -14.84
N HIS A 439 -2.18 -29.35 -14.99
CA HIS A 439 -3.25 -29.50 -15.97
C HIS A 439 -2.73 -29.39 -17.42
N LEU A 440 -1.90 -28.38 -17.71
CA LEU A 440 -1.29 -28.21 -19.03
C LEU A 440 -0.39 -29.40 -19.43
N ASP A 441 0.35 -29.96 -18.48
CA ASP A 441 1.18 -31.14 -18.70
C ASP A 441 0.31 -32.40 -18.95
N ALA A 442 -0.86 -32.50 -18.32
CA ALA A 442 -1.77 -33.65 -18.42
C ALA A 442 -2.60 -33.66 -19.73
N GLU A 443 -3.09 -32.51 -20.18
CA GLU A 443 -3.91 -32.42 -21.39
C GLU A 443 -3.09 -32.44 -22.69
N ALA A 444 -1.76 -32.46 -22.59
CA ALA A 444 -0.86 -32.16 -23.72
C ALA A 444 -1.30 -30.88 -24.45
N GLU A 445 -1.92 -29.92 -23.72
CA GLU A 445 -2.41 -28.67 -24.27
C GLU A 445 -1.18 -27.85 -24.66
N GLU A 446 -0.81 -28.02 -25.93
CA GLU A 446 0.39 -27.45 -26.46
C GLU A 446 0.05 -25.98 -26.72
N VAL A 447 0.42 -25.08 -25.79
CA VAL A 447 0.51 -23.64 -26.09
C VAL A 447 1.64 -23.52 -27.12
N GLN A 448 1.34 -23.88 -28.38
CA GLN A 448 2.31 -24.12 -29.44
C GLN A 448 3.00 -22.83 -29.87
N CYS A 449 2.36 -21.68 -29.63
CA CYS A 449 2.91 -20.38 -29.93
C CYS A 449 2.74 -19.42 -28.75
N LEU A 450 3.85 -18.82 -28.33
CA LEU A 450 3.82 -17.63 -27.49
C LEU A 450 3.52 -16.44 -28.41
N ASP A 451 2.51 -15.65 -28.07
CA ASP A 451 2.25 -14.39 -28.76
C ASP A 451 2.85 -13.24 -27.96
N PHE A 452 3.83 -12.57 -28.56
CA PHE A 452 4.52 -11.44 -27.93
C PHE A 452 3.95 -10.12 -28.43
N SER A 453 3.39 -9.35 -27.52
CA SER A 453 3.12 -7.94 -27.80
C SER A 453 4.41 -7.18 -28.16
N GLU A 454 4.27 -6.06 -28.88
CA GLU A 454 5.39 -5.18 -29.25
C GLU A 454 6.17 -4.65 -28.05
N ARG A 455 5.56 -4.66 -26.85
CA ARG A 455 6.17 -4.22 -25.59
C ARG A 455 7.34 -5.09 -25.14
N PHE A 456 7.39 -6.36 -25.54
CA PHE A 456 8.52 -7.23 -25.20
C PHE A 456 9.71 -6.93 -26.10
N SER A 457 10.81 -6.45 -25.54
CA SER A 457 12.05 -6.24 -26.29
C SER A 457 12.63 -7.57 -26.81
N PRO A 458 13.35 -7.59 -27.95
CA PRO A 458 13.93 -8.82 -28.50
C PRO A 458 14.80 -9.63 -27.51
N PRO A 459 15.63 -9.01 -26.64
CA PRO A 459 16.33 -9.74 -25.59
C PRO A 459 15.39 -10.43 -24.59
N LEU A 460 14.31 -9.74 -24.19
CA LEU A 460 13.34 -10.28 -23.23
C LEU A 460 12.51 -11.41 -23.85
N ARG A 461 12.12 -11.32 -25.12
CA ARG A 461 11.44 -12.41 -25.84
C ARG A 461 12.26 -13.70 -25.83
N ARG A 462 13.54 -13.62 -26.21
CA ARG A 462 14.46 -14.77 -26.17
C ARG A 462 14.62 -15.36 -24.78
N PHE A 463 14.63 -14.49 -23.75
CA PHE A 463 14.68 -14.94 -22.36
C PHE A 463 13.42 -15.72 -21.97
N ILE A 464 12.24 -15.20 -22.30
CA ILE A 464 10.94 -15.83 -22.03
C ILE A 464 10.79 -17.15 -22.80
N GLU A 465 11.15 -17.20 -24.08
CA GLU A 465 11.19 -18.45 -24.85
C GLU A 465 12.10 -19.50 -24.18
N GLY A 466 13.25 -19.05 -23.64
CA GLY A 466 14.15 -19.90 -22.87
C GLY A 466 13.56 -20.39 -21.55
N LEU A 467 12.71 -19.60 -20.87
CA LEU A 467 11.95 -20.04 -19.70
C LEU A 467 10.88 -21.06 -20.08
N TRP A 468 10.13 -20.79 -21.16
CA TRP A 468 9.09 -21.68 -21.69
C TRP A 468 9.64 -23.06 -22.06
N LYS A 469 10.77 -23.11 -22.78
CA LYS A 469 11.46 -24.37 -23.12
C LYS A 469 11.91 -25.15 -21.88
N ARG A 470 12.11 -24.47 -20.74
CA ARG A 470 12.55 -25.06 -19.46
C ARG A 470 11.44 -25.05 -18.40
N ARG A 471 10.16 -24.98 -18.82
CA ARG A 471 9.02 -24.85 -17.90
C ARG A 471 8.93 -25.97 -16.85
N VAL A 472 9.33 -27.19 -17.20
CA VAL A 472 9.37 -28.33 -16.26
C VAL A 472 10.35 -28.06 -15.10
N VAL A 473 11.59 -27.70 -15.42
CA VAL A 473 12.61 -27.33 -14.41
C VAL A 473 12.19 -26.08 -13.63
N PHE A 474 11.51 -25.15 -14.30
CA PHE A 474 10.99 -23.95 -13.66
C PHE A 474 9.88 -24.27 -12.64
N ARG A 475 8.99 -25.22 -12.95
CA ARG A 475 7.95 -25.72 -12.02
C ARG A 475 8.58 -26.30 -10.75
N GLU A 476 9.66 -27.07 -10.85
CA GLU A 476 10.37 -27.57 -9.66
C GLU A 476 10.91 -26.43 -8.77
N ARG A 477 11.49 -25.39 -9.38
CA ARG A 477 11.97 -24.21 -8.64
C ARG A 477 10.83 -23.47 -7.94
N LEU A 478 9.67 -23.38 -8.60
CA LEU A 478 8.46 -22.81 -8.01
C LEU A 478 8.01 -23.62 -6.78
N ILE A 479 7.95 -24.95 -6.89
CA ILE A 479 7.57 -25.84 -5.77
C ILE A 479 8.57 -25.72 -4.61
N GLN A 480 9.87 -25.61 -4.90
CA GLN A 480 10.88 -25.36 -3.86
C GLN A 480 10.68 -24.01 -3.16
N ALA A 481 10.30 -22.97 -3.91
CA ALA A 481 9.99 -21.66 -3.35
C ALA A 481 8.77 -21.73 -2.43
N LEU A 482 7.69 -22.40 -2.85
CA LEU A 482 6.50 -22.68 -2.03
C LEU A 482 6.86 -23.32 -0.69
N ASN A 483 7.64 -24.42 -0.73
CA ASN A 483 8.03 -25.16 0.47
C ASN A 483 8.92 -24.33 1.43
N LYS A 484 9.70 -23.37 0.90
CA LYS A 484 10.47 -22.43 1.71
C LYS A 484 9.57 -21.37 2.34
N GLY A 485 8.60 -20.86 1.59
CA GLY A 485 7.58 -19.93 2.08
C GLY A 485 6.79 -20.49 3.24
N MET A 486 6.31 -21.74 3.11
CA MET A 486 5.57 -22.38 4.19
C MET A 486 6.39 -22.55 5.47
N ARG A 487 7.67 -22.94 5.34
CA ARG A 487 8.58 -23.00 6.49
C ARG A 487 8.78 -21.63 7.13
N PHE A 488 8.90 -20.57 6.32
CA PHE A 488 8.98 -19.20 6.83
C PHE A 488 7.72 -18.83 7.63
N LEU A 489 6.52 -19.07 7.10
CA LEU A 489 5.27 -18.77 7.82
C LEU A 489 5.20 -19.51 9.16
N VAL A 490 5.49 -20.81 9.18
CA VAL A 490 5.49 -21.62 10.42
C VAL A 490 6.49 -21.05 11.44
N ASN A 491 7.68 -20.65 11.00
CA ASN A 491 8.72 -20.10 11.88
C ASN A 491 8.39 -18.68 12.39
N CYS A 492 7.51 -17.94 11.71
CA CYS A 492 7.12 -16.59 12.08
C CYS A 492 5.81 -16.52 12.88
N GLN A 493 5.13 -17.64 13.12
CA GLN A 493 3.94 -17.65 13.98
C GLN A 493 4.34 -17.35 15.43
N THR A 494 3.58 -16.50 16.12
CA THR A 494 3.86 -16.20 17.53
C THR A 494 3.55 -17.40 18.44
N GLU A 495 3.97 -17.31 19.70
CA GLU A 495 3.65 -18.33 20.73
C GLU A 495 2.15 -18.39 21.04
N GLU A 496 1.41 -17.32 20.78
CA GLU A 496 -0.05 -17.23 20.91
C GLU A 496 -0.80 -17.72 19.66
N GLY A 497 -0.10 -17.93 18.53
CA GLY A 497 -0.67 -18.57 17.34
C GLY A 497 -1.07 -17.62 16.21
N PHE A 498 -0.77 -16.33 16.30
CA PHE A 498 -1.10 -15.35 15.26
C PHE A 498 0.13 -14.93 14.44
N TRP A 499 -0.11 -14.12 13.41
CA TRP A 499 0.93 -13.49 12.60
C TRP A 499 0.74 -11.98 12.50
N LEU A 500 1.84 -11.24 12.38
CA LEU A 500 1.84 -9.79 12.22
C LEU A 500 2.22 -9.38 10.79
N PRO A 501 1.32 -8.69 10.06
CA PRO A 501 1.58 -8.23 8.70
C PRO A 501 2.53 -7.01 8.70
N LEU A 502 3.00 -6.64 7.51
CA LEU A 502 3.91 -5.51 7.33
C LEU A 502 3.17 -4.24 6.91
N TRP A 503 2.23 -4.34 5.97
CA TRP A 503 1.61 -3.18 5.30
C TRP A 503 0.20 -2.86 5.79
N PHE A 504 -0.27 -3.60 6.80
CA PHE A 504 -1.58 -3.42 7.38
C PHE A 504 -1.47 -3.30 8.90
N GLY A 505 -2.14 -2.32 9.47
CA GLY A 505 -2.06 -1.98 10.89
C GLY A 505 -3.45 -1.81 11.52
N ASN A 506 -3.48 -1.58 12.83
CA ASN A 506 -4.66 -1.16 13.57
C ASN A 506 -4.28 -0.07 14.61
N GLU A 507 -4.80 1.17 14.50
CA GLU A 507 -4.28 2.30 15.31
C GLU A 507 -4.61 2.22 16.83
N TRP A 508 -5.52 1.33 17.28
CA TRP A 508 -6.03 1.20 18.67
C TRP A 508 -5.39 -0.03 19.31
N LEU A 509 -4.58 -0.81 18.57
CA LEU A 509 -3.73 -1.84 19.14
C LEU A 509 -2.35 -1.32 19.55
N PRO A 510 -1.77 -1.86 20.65
CA PRO A 510 -0.39 -1.60 21.01
C PRO A 510 0.56 -1.87 19.85
N GLY A 511 1.47 -0.93 19.60
CA GLY A 511 2.43 -1.05 18.50
C GLY A 511 1.82 -0.95 17.10
N GLU A 512 0.55 -0.54 16.98
CA GLU A 512 -0.16 -0.40 15.70
C GLU A 512 -0.26 -1.71 14.89
N ALA A 513 -0.12 -2.85 15.58
CA ALA A 513 -0.12 -4.19 14.99
C ALA A 513 -1.52 -4.60 14.47
N ASN A 514 -1.58 -5.47 13.46
CA ASN A 514 -2.86 -6.03 12.97
C ASN A 514 -2.83 -7.57 12.88
N PRO A 515 -2.96 -8.27 14.02
CA PRO A 515 -2.88 -9.73 14.04
C PRO A 515 -4.04 -10.42 13.30
N VAL A 516 -5.21 -9.77 13.18
CA VAL A 516 -6.34 -10.31 12.42
C VAL A 516 -6.00 -10.39 10.93
N TYR A 517 -5.49 -9.30 10.35
CA TYR A 517 -5.10 -9.27 8.94
C TYR A 517 -4.01 -10.30 8.65
N GLY A 518 -2.92 -10.28 9.41
CA GLY A 518 -1.79 -11.20 9.20
C GLY A 518 -2.22 -12.66 9.28
N THR A 519 -3.01 -13.00 10.31
CA THR A 519 -3.49 -14.36 10.52
C THR A 519 -4.46 -14.81 9.44
N ALA A 520 -5.39 -13.95 9.02
CA ALA A 520 -6.33 -14.26 7.95
C ALA A 520 -5.60 -14.56 6.62
N LYS A 521 -4.62 -13.73 6.23
CA LYS A 521 -3.87 -13.97 4.99
C LYS A 521 -3.06 -15.26 5.04
N CYS A 522 -2.40 -15.56 6.16
CA CYS A 522 -1.70 -16.83 6.36
C CYS A 522 -2.65 -18.01 6.26
N LEU A 523 -3.79 -17.99 6.97
CA LEU A 523 -4.77 -19.08 6.95
C LEU A 523 -5.32 -19.35 5.54
N LEU A 524 -5.53 -18.33 4.71
CA LEU A 524 -5.90 -18.52 3.30
C LEU A 524 -4.81 -19.27 2.51
N ALA A 525 -3.52 -19.00 2.77
CA ALA A 525 -2.44 -19.76 2.14
C ALA A 525 -2.37 -21.22 2.64
N PHE A 526 -2.67 -21.46 3.92
CA PHE A 526 -2.77 -22.82 4.45
C PHE A 526 -3.97 -23.58 3.86
N ALA A 527 -5.10 -22.90 3.66
CA ALA A 527 -6.27 -23.47 2.99
C ALA A 527 -5.95 -23.88 1.56
N ASP A 528 -5.35 -22.98 0.77
CA ASP A 528 -5.01 -23.25 -0.64
C ASP A 528 -4.01 -24.43 -0.78
N LEU A 529 -3.18 -24.69 0.24
CA LEU A 529 -2.20 -25.79 0.24
C LEU A 529 -2.70 -27.10 0.87
N ASP A 530 -3.98 -27.19 1.23
CA ASP A 530 -4.54 -28.31 1.99
C ASP A 530 -3.79 -28.58 3.32
N ALA A 531 -3.15 -27.55 3.90
CA ALA A 531 -2.35 -27.63 5.11
C ALA A 531 -3.17 -27.42 6.40
N HIS A 532 -4.49 -27.59 6.33
CA HIS A 532 -5.44 -27.35 7.42
C HIS A 532 -5.17 -28.26 8.63
N ASN A 533 -4.70 -29.49 8.44
CA ASN A 533 -4.43 -30.42 9.55
C ASN A 533 -3.16 -30.11 10.36
N THR A 534 -2.42 -29.06 10.02
CA THR A 534 -1.21 -28.66 10.76
C THR A 534 -1.58 -28.01 12.10
N ASP A 535 -0.71 -28.20 13.09
CA ASP A 535 -0.88 -27.56 14.41
C ASP A 535 -0.82 -26.03 14.33
N CYS A 536 0.06 -25.54 13.46
CA CYS A 536 0.18 -24.14 13.11
C CYS A 536 -1.16 -23.54 12.64
N CYS A 537 -1.87 -24.22 11.72
CA CYS A 537 -3.18 -23.80 11.25
C CYS A 537 -4.23 -23.82 12.36
N ARG A 538 -4.31 -24.92 13.15
CA ARG A 538 -5.26 -25.03 14.26
C ARG A 538 -5.11 -23.91 15.28
N ARG A 539 -3.88 -23.65 15.74
CA ARG A 539 -3.61 -22.58 16.71
C ARG A 539 -4.06 -21.21 16.22
N ALA A 540 -3.86 -20.91 14.94
CA ALA A 540 -4.32 -19.68 14.32
C ALA A 540 -5.84 -19.58 14.19
N VAL A 541 -6.53 -20.69 13.89
CA VAL A 541 -7.99 -20.75 13.88
C VAL A 541 -8.55 -20.53 15.29
N CYS A 542 -8.02 -21.25 16.29
CA CYS A 542 -8.40 -21.05 17.69
C CYS A 542 -8.17 -19.61 18.12
N TRP A 543 -7.00 -19.05 17.77
CA TRP A 543 -6.71 -17.65 18.05
C TRP A 543 -7.77 -16.73 17.43
N LEU A 544 -8.12 -16.85 16.13
CA LEU A 544 -9.18 -16.00 15.57
C LEU A 544 -10.53 -16.17 16.30
N ALA A 545 -10.90 -17.41 16.65
CA ALA A 545 -12.17 -17.69 17.33
C ALA A 545 -12.24 -17.09 18.75
N GLU A 546 -11.15 -17.22 19.52
CA GLU A 546 -11.02 -16.65 20.86
C GLU A 546 -10.97 -15.13 20.85
N ASN A 547 -10.56 -14.55 19.72
CA ASN A 547 -10.28 -13.14 19.58
C ASN A 547 -11.35 -12.37 18.76
N GLN A 548 -12.59 -12.86 18.78
CA GLN A 548 -13.77 -12.21 18.22
C GLN A 548 -14.44 -11.28 19.25
N ASN A 549 -14.92 -10.11 18.81
CA ASN A 549 -15.67 -9.19 19.67
C ASN A 549 -17.03 -9.79 20.11
N PRO A 550 -17.63 -9.29 21.22
CA PRO A 550 -18.94 -9.75 21.69
C PRO A 550 -20.09 -9.57 20.68
N ASP A 551 -19.99 -8.62 19.76
CA ASP A 551 -20.99 -8.39 18.70
C ASP A 551 -20.82 -9.31 17.47
N GLY A 552 -19.75 -10.10 17.43
CA GLY A 552 -19.43 -10.99 16.31
C GLY A 552 -18.43 -10.42 15.29
N SER A 553 -18.00 -9.17 15.46
CA SER A 553 -16.99 -8.56 14.59
C SER A 553 -15.56 -8.93 14.99
N TRP A 554 -14.60 -8.60 14.11
CA TRP A 554 -13.17 -8.50 14.43
C TRP A 554 -12.68 -7.09 14.15
N GLY A 555 -11.62 -6.72 14.86
CA GLY A 555 -11.08 -5.37 14.83
C GLY A 555 -11.37 -4.65 16.13
N TRP A 556 -11.08 -3.36 16.13
CA TRP A 556 -10.75 -2.61 17.34
C TRP A 556 -11.82 -2.68 18.47
N GLY A 557 -11.55 -2.79 19.78
CA GLY A 557 -10.32 -3.05 20.55
C GLY A 557 -10.66 -3.48 22.00
N PHE A 558 -10.72 -4.79 22.26
CA PHE A 558 -10.58 -5.42 23.58
C PHE A 558 -9.30 -6.26 23.57
N TRP A 559 -8.15 -5.59 23.66
CA TRP A 559 -6.85 -6.27 23.68
C TRP A 559 -5.99 -5.90 24.89
N THR A 560 -6.49 -5.06 25.80
CA THR A 560 -5.78 -4.67 27.01
C THR A 560 -6.75 -4.32 28.13
N ASP A 561 -6.48 -4.78 29.35
CA ASP A 561 -7.08 -4.28 30.60
C ASP A 561 -6.81 -2.77 30.82
N ASN A 562 -5.95 -2.16 30.01
CA ASN A 562 -5.66 -0.73 29.99
C ASN A 562 -6.55 0.01 28.99
N LEU A 563 -7.82 0.18 29.34
CA LEU A 563 -8.65 1.22 28.72
C LEU A 563 -7.98 2.59 28.89
N PRO A 564 -8.02 3.49 27.89
CA PRO A 564 -7.61 4.87 28.10
C PRO A 564 -8.44 5.50 29.23
N PRO A 565 -7.86 6.41 30.04
CA PRO A 565 -8.52 6.97 31.21
C PRO A 565 -9.87 7.61 30.85
N PRO A 566 -10.88 7.52 31.74
CA PRO A 566 -12.21 8.08 31.49
C PRO A 566 -12.10 9.58 31.16
N GLY A 567 -12.51 9.97 29.95
CA GLY A 567 -12.53 11.38 29.54
C GLY A 567 -11.99 11.68 28.14
N GLN A 568 -11.25 10.76 27.51
CA GLN A 568 -10.86 10.88 26.09
C GLN A 568 -11.96 10.31 25.18
N THR A 569 -12.97 11.15 24.95
CA THR A 569 -13.89 11.20 23.78
C THR A 569 -14.58 9.91 23.27
N SER A 570 -15.88 9.80 23.58
CA SER A 570 -17.03 9.40 22.73
C SER A 570 -17.03 8.19 21.77
N TYR A 571 -16.01 7.33 21.68
CA TYR A 571 -16.07 6.12 20.83
C TYR A 571 -16.59 4.90 21.61
N ARG A 572 -17.88 4.96 21.97
CA ARG A 572 -18.56 3.94 22.77
C ARG A 572 -19.02 2.69 22.01
N ASP A 573 -18.82 2.60 20.70
CA ASP A 573 -19.13 1.37 19.97
C ASP A 573 -17.86 0.52 19.84
N HIS A 574 -17.81 -0.53 20.64
CA HIS A 574 -16.81 -1.59 20.66
C HIS A 574 -16.96 -2.52 19.44
N SER A 575 -17.34 -1.95 18.30
CA SER A 575 -17.58 -2.68 17.06
C SER A 575 -16.32 -2.72 16.21
N GLY A 576 -15.98 -3.90 15.73
CA GLY A 576 -14.87 -4.13 14.82
C GLY A 576 -15.06 -3.46 13.46
N SER A 577 -14.07 -3.62 12.57
CA SER A 577 -14.11 -3.05 11.22
C SER A 577 -14.69 -4.07 10.23
N ILE A 578 -15.25 -3.58 9.11
CA ILE A 578 -15.70 -4.45 8.03
C ILE A 578 -14.52 -5.18 7.42
N GLU A 579 -13.38 -4.50 7.27
CA GLU A 579 -12.19 -5.07 6.68
C GLU A 579 -11.65 -6.24 7.50
N GLU A 580 -11.43 -6.07 8.80
CA GLU A 580 -10.88 -7.11 9.67
C GLU A 580 -11.90 -8.25 9.87
N THR A 581 -13.19 -7.93 10.03
CA THR A 581 -14.26 -8.93 10.14
C THR A 581 -14.37 -9.78 8.87
N ALA A 582 -14.37 -9.15 7.70
CA ALA A 582 -14.45 -9.86 6.43
C ALA A 582 -13.22 -10.74 6.19
N LEU A 583 -12.02 -10.27 6.54
CA LEU A 583 -10.79 -11.07 6.46
C LEU A 583 -10.85 -12.30 7.37
N ALA A 584 -11.27 -12.14 8.62
CA ALA A 584 -11.43 -13.25 9.56
C ALA A 584 -12.47 -14.27 9.06
N VAL A 585 -13.64 -13.80 8.61
CA VAL A 585 -14.69 -14.66 8.04
C VAL A 585 -14.21 -15.39 6.79
N ALA A 586 -13.51 -14.72 5.88
CA ALA A 586 -12.96 -15.34 4.68
C ALA A 586 -11.98 -16.47 5.02
N ALA A 587 -11.09 -16.25 5.99
CA ALA A 587 -10.12 -17.24 6.43
C ALA A 587 -10.79 -18.45 7.11
N LEU A 588 -11.70 -18.22 8.07
CA LEU A 588 -12.42 -19.28 8.77
C LEU A 588 -13.37 -20.07 7.84
N SER A 589 -13.87 -19.43 6.78
CA SER A 589 -14.71 -20.10 5.76
C SER A 589 -13.91 -20.94 4.78
N ALA A 590 -12.61 -20.69 4.63
CA ALA A 590 -11.74 -21.46 3.76
C ALA A 590 -11.25 -22.77 4.38
N LEU A 591 -11.55 -23.02 5.67
CA LEU A 591 -11.01 -24.14 6.43
C LEU A 591 -12.13 -24.99 7.07
N PRO A 592 -11.95 -26.32 7.18
CA PRO A 592 -12.96 -27.23 7.72
C PRO A 592 -12.91 -27.38 9.26
N HIS A 593 -12.25 -26.47 9.99
CA HIS A 593 -12.08 -26.58 11.44
C HIS A 593 -13.36 -26.27 12.23
N GLN A 594 -13.73 -27.17 13.15
CA GLN A 594 -14.89 -27.00 14.03
C GLN A 594 -14.69 -25.85 15.03
N ASP A 595 -13.47 -25.63 15.51
CA ASP A 595 -13.15 -24.60 16.50
C ASP A 595 -13.48 -23.18 16.03
N GLY A 596 -13.49 -22.94 14.72
CA GLY A 596 -13.83 -21.65 14.12
C GLY A 596 -15.30 -21.49 13.69
N LEU A 597 -16.13 -22.53 13.81
CA LEU A 597 -17.46 -22.60 13.17
C LEU A 597 -18.45 -21.57 13.75
N GLU A 598 -18.51 -21.47 15.08
CA GLU A 598 -19.39 -20.53 15.77
C GLU A 598 -18.95 -19.08 15.49
N ALA A 599 -17.66 -18.80 15.65
CA ALA A 599 -17.10 -17.49 15.41
C ALA A 599 -17.36 -17.03 13.97
N ARG A 600 -17.10 -17.90 12.99
CA ARG A 600 -17.42 -17.67 11.57
C ARG A 600 -18.88 -17.27 11.36
N SER A 601 -19.81 -18.02 11.96
CA SER A 601 -21.26 -17.78 11.77
C SER A 601 -21.71 -16.45 12.37
N ARG A 602 -21.18 -16.08 13.55
CA ARG A 602 -21.40 -14.76 14.17
C ARG A 602 -20.83 -13.62 13.31
N GLY A 603 -19.65 -13.81 12.73
CA GLY A 603 -19.03 -12.85 11.82
C GLY A 603 -19.84 -12.63 10.54
N VAL A 604 -20.36 -13.71 9.94
CA VAL A 604 -21.23 -13.61 8.77
C VAL A 604 -22.52 -12.87 9.10
N MET A 605 -23.15 -13.16 10.24
CA MET A 605 -24.33 -12.43 10.70
C MET A 605 -24.05 -10.92 10.82
N TRP A 606 -22.91 -10.56 11.44
CA TRP A 606 -22.50 -9.16 11.58
C TRP A 606 -22.26 -8.49 10.23
N LEU A 607 -21.58 -9.15 9.29
CA LEU A 607 -21.33 -8.61 7.93
C LEU A 607 -22.62 -8.43 7.14
N VAL A 608 -23.53 -9.41 7.17
CA VAL A 608 -24.83 -9.32 6.50
C VAL A 608 -25.63 -8.13 7.04
N GLN A 609 -25.66 -7.96 8.37
CA GLN A 609 -26.30 -6.80 8.99
C GLN A 609 -25.63 -5.48 8.56
N ALA A 610 -24.29 -5.44 8.51
CA ALA A 610 -23.56 -4.26 8.05
C ALA A 610 -23.87 -3.91 6.58
N VAL A 611 -24.09 -4.90 5.71
CA VAL A 611 -24.54 -4.70 4.32
C VAL A 611 -25.97 -4.15 4.28
N GLU A 612 -26.89 -4.74 5.04
CA GLU A 612 -28.30 -4.32 5.11
C GLU A 612 -28.46 -2.89 5.64
N GLU A 613 -27.59 -2.48 6.57
CA GLU A 613 -27.55 -1.13 7.13
C GLU A 613 -26.77 -0.14 6.24
N GLY A 614 -26.21 -0.59 5.10
CA GLY A 614 -25.42 0.26 4.20
C GLY A 614 -24.06 0.69 4.77
N LYS A 615 -23.59 0.06 5.85
CA LYS A 615 -22.30 0.36 6.49
C LYS A 615 -21.11 -0.11 5.65
N VAL A 616 -21.31 -1.04 4.71
CA VAL A 616 -20.24 -1.59 3.84
C VAL A 616 -19.52 -0.55 2.96
N THR A 617 -19.96 0.71 2.93
CA THR A 617 -19.24 1.82 2.29
C THR A 617 -18.36 2.63 3.26
N GLN A 618 -18.31 2.26 4.53
CA GLN A 618 -17.56 2.96 5.58
C GLN A 618 -16.18 2.30 5.78
N ALA A 619 -15.22 2.67 4.94
CA ALA A 619 -13.84 2.19 5.06
C ALA A 619 -13.12 2.69 6.33
N THR A 620 -12.21 1.88 6.88
CA THR A 620 -11.43 2.20 8.07
C THR A 620 -9.93 2.23 7.77
N PRO A 621 -9.14 3.07 8.47
CA PRO A 621 -7.69 3.10 8.28
C PRO A 621 -7.05 1.80 8.75
N ILE A 622 -6.73 0.94 7.79
CA ILE A 622 -5.97 -0.30 8.04
C ILE A 622 -4.69 -0.37 7.21
N GLY A 623 -4.57 0.47 6.17
CA GLY A 623 -3.42 0.47 5.27
C GLY A 623 -2.29 1.31 5.82
N LEU A 624 -1.06 0.82 5.67
CA LEU A 624 0.15 1.57 5.96
C LEU A 624 0.89 1.87 4.67
N TYR A 625 0.97 3.14 4.33
CA TYR A 625 1.98 3.66 3.41
C TYR A 625 3.29 3.84 4.18
N PHE A 626 4.43 3.85 3.49
CA PHE A 626 5.81 3.84 4.05
C PHE A 626 5.94 4.38 5.49
N ALA A 627 6.58 3.64 6.39
CA ALA A 627 6.98 4.11 7.72
C ALA A 627 5.82 4.64 8.62
N ARG A 628 4.66 3.96 8.61
CA ARG A 628 3.50 4.19 9.50
C ARG A 628 2.62 5.39 9.10
N LEU A 629 2.41 5.61 7.81
CA LEU A 629 1.45 6.57 7.30
C LEU A 629 0.12 5.87 7.01
N TRP A 630 -0.95 6.27 7.68
CA TRP A 630 -2.23 5.58 7.53
C TRP A 630 -2.97 5.98 6.26
N TYR A 631 -3.65 5.00 5.66
CA TYR A 631 -4.66 5.22 4.64
C TYR A 631 -5.82 4.23 4.80
N PHE A 632 -6.96 4.58 4.23
CA PHE A 632 -8.04 3.65 3.93
C PHE A 632 -8.40 3.74 2.45
N GLU A 633 -9.03 2.69 1.95
CA GLU A 633 -9.50 2.63 0.57
C GLU A 633 -10.97 2.24 0.52
N GLU A 634 -11.77 3.01 -0.22
CA GLU A 634 -13.22 2.85 -0.30
C GLU A 634 -13.66 1.47 -0.79
N LEU A 635 -12.86 0.81 -1.64
CA LEU A 635 -13.19 -0.51 -2.16
C LEU A 635 -12.82 -1.66 -1.21
N TYR A 636 -11.99 -1.47 -0.19
CA TYR A 636 -11.58 -2.56 0.72
C TYR A 636 -12.76 -3.24 1.41
N PRO A 637 -13.71 -2.53 2.06
CA PRO A 637 -14.89 -3.14 2.64
C PRO A 637 -15.69 -3.99 1.67
N LEU A 638 -15.91 -3.50 0.44
CA LEU A 638 -16.71 -4.19 -0.58
C LEU A 638 -16.01 -5.47 -1.05
N ILE A 639 -14.74 -5.36 -1.40
CA ILE A 639 -13.93 -6.46 -1.91
C ILE A 639 -13.81 -7.57 -0.86
N PHE A 640 -13.44 -7.22 0.38
CA PHE A 640 -13.26 -8.23 1.42
C PHE A 640 -14.59 -8.86 1.82
N THR A 641 -15.68 -8.09 1.92
CA THR A 641 -17.02 -8.65 2.23
C THR A 641 -17.49 -9.61 1.13
N LEU A 642 -17.25 -9.28 -0.15
CA LEU A 642 -17.59 -10.17 -1.27
C LEU A 642 -16.84 -11.50 -1.18
N GLU A 643 -15.53 -11.46 -0.91
CA GLU A 643 -14.72 -12.68 -0.70
C GLU A 643 -15.23 -13.50 0.49
N ALA A 644 -15.52 -12.84 1.62
CA ALA A 644 -15.96 -13.48 2.85
C ALA A 644 -17.28 -14.24 2.70
N LEU A 645 -18.32 -13.54 2.21
CA LEU A 645 -19.65 -14.14 2.01
C LEU A 645 -19.63 -15.23 0.93
N GLY A 646 -18.85 -15.01 -0.14
CA GLY A 646 -18.69 -15.98 -1.22
C GLY A 646 -18.06 -17.30 -0.75
N ARG A 647 -16.97 -17.22 0.01
CA ARG A 647 -16.33 -18.41 0.61
C ARG A 647 -17.26 -19.13 1.58
N TYR A 648 -17.99 -18.38 2.40
CA TYR A 648 -18.94 -18.97 3.35
C TYR A 648 -19.99 -19.82 2.65
N LEU A 649 -20.64 -19.28 1.60
CA LEU A 649 -21.67 -20.01 0.85
C LEU A 649 -21.13 -21.26 0.15
N ARG A 650 -19.89 -21.24 -0.36
CA ARG A 650 -19.26 -22.45 -0.90
C ARG A 650 -18.96 -23.50 0.16
N SER A 651 -18.51 -23.09 1.34
CA SER A 651 -18.30 -24.03 2.44
C SER A 651 -19.60 -24.68 2.93
N ALA A 652 -20.74 -23.98 2.78
CA ALA A 652 -22.06 -24.47 3.17
C ALA A 652 -22.69 -25.42 2.13
N THR A 653 -22.27 -25.37 0.87
CA THR A 653 -22.74 -26.26 -0.21
C THR A 653 -21.87 -27.51 -0.36
N SER A 654 -20.64 -27.49 0.18
CA SER A 654 -19.71 -28.63 0.16
C SER A 654 -19.88 -29.61 1.33
N ASN A 655 -20.72 -29.26 2.30
CA ASN A 655 -21.14 -30.09 3.44
C ASN A 655 -22.60 -30.49 3.26
#